data_AF-A0A835ZCS7-F1
#
_entry.id   AF-A0A835ZCS7-F1
#
_cell.length_a   1.000
_cell.length_b   1.000
_cell.length_c   1.000
_cell.angle_alpha   90.00
_cell.angle_beta   90.00
_cell.angle_gamma   90.00
#
_symmetry.space_group_name_H-M   'P 1'
#
loop_
_entity.id
_entity.type
_entity.pdbx_description
1 polymer ?
#
loop_
_entity_poly.entity_id
_entity_poly.type
_entity_poly.pdbx_seq_one_letter_code
_entity_poly.pdbx_strand_id
1 'polypeptide(L)'
;MTMLSKPVTEEGAGDKRLFTYAMSETVLKKQKRCVRGAEEDVTIYISAPVADVQLINFALYPGPRAQTETARTEKEMRKLLNAGVEMAWVDLCCISANVRNDIIDQGVIASWVVDDEIIHDFYHRFSLQLAAAASIPFVYIAGRTCQAAFERMITLGFISRMEELSSLGVTLCEAGDFCFAAIEGRPHPSHHLVTGREVSVTGIFEETIAMINGVVSCCASGDLSPGNTSRCLIAAMSIDEEELAVRMRGREYRTHLLYSSSSGRFPLRDIHLRNVKAHLPEVRATLSKWAERGINTLMSILRSGNIYLDLPAYNSTLDVWFERLGAARFVTFMCNGIAARLLNPLFAARLEIWFERLGAARFVTFMCDSIAPRLLDPLFAARLEIWFERLGAAARFVTFMCDSIAARLLDPLFAACLDIWIERLGAARFVTFMCGGVAARLLDPLFSACLDVWFERLGAARFVTFMCGGVAARLLDPLFAASLDIWFERLGAARFVTFMCNGIAARLLDPLFAASLEIWFERLGAAARFVTFMCDSIAARLLDPLFAASLDIWFERLGAARFVTFMCNGIAARLLDPLFTASLDIWFERLGAARFVTFMCGGIAARLLDPLFAASLDIWFERLGAARFVTFMCGGIAARLLDPLFAACLEIWFERLGAACSVTLMCNGVAARMLKPTFQAITSRWFNALGAQNFARIFGIGGFTKRIVNASFERRAVKVLHTLGGDAMYTFLRANDGRKMDNI
;
A
#
# COMPACT_ATOMS: atom_id res chain seq x y z
N MET A 1 45.15 -3.72 -1.42
CA MET A 1 45.10 -2.94 -2.67
C MET A 1 45.30 -1.49 -2.28
N THR A 2 46.52 -0.99 -2.49
CA THR A 2 47.02 0.30 -1.98
C THR A 2 46.54 1.43 -2.89
N MET A 3 45.57 2.23 -2.44
CA MET A 3 45.27 3.54 -3.02
C MET A 3 45.62 4.62 -1.99
N LEU A 4 46.85 5.11 -2.06
CA LEU A 4 47.23 6.39 -1.46
C LEU A 4 47.02 7.45 -2.55
N SER A 5 45.93 8.21 -2.48
CA SER A 5 45.72 9.39 -3.32
C SER A 5 46.64 10.53 -2.87
N LYS A 6 47.33 11.16 -3.82
CA LYS A 6 48.16 12.36 -3.59
C LYS A 6 47.29 13.56 -3.19
N PRO A 7 47.80 14.48 -2.34
CA PRO A 7 47.10 15.72 -2.01
C PRO A 7 47.09 16.68 -3.21
N VAL A 8 45.96 17.34 -3.45
CA VAL A 8 45.84 18.49 -4.34
C VAL A 8 45.91 19.74 -3.47
N THR A 9 47.00 20.50 -3.59
CA THR A 9 47.14 21.83 -2.97
C THR A 9 46.71 22.89 -3.97
N GLU A 10 45.63 23.61 -3.70
CA GLU A 10 45.39 24.93 -4.32
C GLU A 10 46.06 26.01 -3.45
N GLU A 11 46.98 26.75 -4.07
CA GLU A 11 47.61 27.94 -3.48
C GLU A 11 46.59 29.07 -3.35
N GLY A 12 46.45 29.62 -2.14
CA GLY A 12 45.88 30.97 -1.95
C GLY A 12 44.63 31.08 -1.09
N ALA A 13 44.69 30.67 0.17
CA ALA A 13 44.01 31.38 1.27
C ALA A 13 44.63 30.92 2.60
N GLY A 14 45.01 31.88 3.45
CA GLY A 14 45.63 31.61 4.73
C GLY A 14 44.76 30.73 5.63
N ASP A 15 45.40 29.66 6.11
CA ASP A 15 45.06 28.90 7.31
C ASP A 15 43.75 28.09 7.30
N LYS A 16 43.77 26.92 6.64
CA LYS A 16 43.39 25.59 7.18
C LYS A 16 43.51 24.51 6.11
N ARG A 17 44.19 23.41 6.46
CA ARG A 17 44.54 22.26 5.61
C ARG A 17 43.29 21.56 5.03
N LEU A 18 42.92 21.87 3.79
CA LEU A 18 41.99 21.08 2.97
C LEU A 18 42.74 19.87 2.41
N PHE A 19 42.74 18.75 3.14
CA PHE A 19 43.06 17.45 2.55
C PHE A 19 41.76 16.83 2.04
N THR A 20 41.59 16.80 0.73
CA THR A 20 40.43 16.17 0.07
C THR A 20 40.62 14.66 0.02
N TYR A 21 39.80 13.92 0.77
CA TYR A 21 39.55 12.51 0.46
C TYR A 21 38.75 12.45 -0.85
N ALA A 22 39.19 11.65 -1.82
CA ALA A 22 38.46 11.46 -3.07
C ALA A 22 37.39 10.38 -2.85
N MET A 23 36.11 10.78 -2.84
CA MET A 23 35.02 9.81 -2.98
C MET A 23 35.17 9.08 -4.32
N SER A 24 34.78 7.80 -4.35
CA SER A 24 34.72 7.08 -5.63
C SER A 24 33.76 7.80 -6.57
N GLU A 25 34.07 7.80 -7.87
CA GLU A 25 33.21 8.42 -8.89
C GLU A 25 31.79 7.86 -8.86
N THR A 26 31.66 6.56 -8.55
CA THR A 26 30.38 5.87 -8.38
C THR A 26 29.57 6.43 -7.20
N VAL A 27 30.19 6.58 -6.03
CA VAL A 27 29.52 7.15 -4.84
C VAL A 27 29.15 8.60 -5.08
N LEU A 28 30.04 9.37 -5.71
CA LEU A 28 29.76 10.76 -6.05
C LEU A 28 28.55 10.87 -7.00
N LYS A 29 28.50 10.05 -8.04
CA LYS A 29 27.37 10.02 -8.98
C LYS A 29 26.08 9.61 -8.29
N LYS A 30 26.12 8.66 -7.36
CA LYS A 30 24.97 8.26 -6.54
C LYS A 30 24.50 9.40 -5.63
N GLN A 31 25.42 10.13 -5.01
CA GLN A 31 25.06 11.28 -4.17
C GLN A 31 24.44 12.40 -5.00
N LYS A 32 24.97 12.70 -6.20
CA LYS A 32 24.43 13.72 -7.11
C LYS A 32 22.98 13.45 -7.56
N ARG A 33 22.49 12.20 -7.50
CA ARG A 33 21.09 11.87 -7.82
C ARG A 33 20.07 12.50 -6.86
N CYS A 34 20.48 12.96 -5.67
CA CYS A 34 19.57 13.68 -4.80
C CYS A 34 19.34 15.14 -5.24
N VAL A 35 20.05 15.65 -6.26
CA VAL A 35 19.91 17.03 -6.73
C VAL A 35 18.76 17.12 -7.73
N ARG A 36 17.77 17.96 -7.43
CA ARG A 36 16.67 18.37 -8.29
C ARG A 36 17.09 19.64 -9.04
N GLY A 37 17.68 19.48 -10.22
CA GLY A 37 18.15 20.61 -11.02
C GLY A 37 19.52 20.35 -11.64
N ALA A 38 20.24 21.42 -11.96
CA ALA A 38 21.56 21.33 -12.55
C ALA A 38 22.62 20.99 -11.48
N GLU A 39 23.62 20.19 -11.85
CA GLU A 39 24.70 19.80 -10.91
C GLU A 39 25.56 20.98 -10.45
N GLU A 40 25.56 22.09 -11.20
CA GLU A 40 26.26 23.33 -10.88
C GLU A 40 25.65 24.10 -9.69
N ASP A 41 24.40 23.80 -9.31
CA ASP A 41 23.72 24.43 -8.17
C ASP A 41 24.20 23.89 -6.81
N VAL A 42 25.04 22.84 -6.84
CA VAL A 42 25.53 22.16 -5.65
C VAL A 42 27.05 22.07 -5.62
N THR A 43 27.61 21.99 -4.42
CA THR A 43 29.05 21.82 -4.23
C THR A 43 29.35 20.67 -3.28
N ILE A 44 30.42 19.95 -3.57
CA ILE A 44 30.86 18.78 -2.81
C ILE A 44 31.79 19.22 -1.69
N TYR A 45 31.51 18.77 -0.47
CA TYR A 45 32.27 19.09 0.72
C TYR A 45 32.66 17.83 1.48
N ILE A 46 33.96 17.69 1.67
CA ILE A 46 34.55 16.63 2.47
C ILE A 46 35.48 17.31 3.46
N SER A 47 35.18 17.18 4.75
CA SER A 47 36.02 17.67 5.83
C SER A 47 37.23 16.74 5.97
N ALA A 48 38.42 17.32 6.10
CA ALA A 48 39.60 16.56 6.50
C ALA A 48 39.44 16.09 7.96
N PRO A 49 40.06 14.94 8.34
CA PRO A 49 40.17 14.55 9.74
C PRO A 49 40.83 15.65 10.56
N VAL A 50 40.26 15.93 11.73
CA VAL A 50 40.78 16.92 12.68
C VAL A 50 41.40 16.15 13.84
N ALA A 51 42.67 16.44 14.16
CA ALA A 51 43.34 15.84 15.30
C ALA A 51 42.75 16.35 16.62
N ASP A 52 42.88 15.57 17.69
CA ASP A 52 42.52 15.96 19.06
C ASP A 52 41.01 16.25 19.27
N VAL A 53 40.14 15.68 18.43
CA VAL A 53 38.68 15.83 18.59
C VAL A 53 38.12 14.90 19.67
N GLN A 54 37.25 15.46 20.51
CA GLN A 54 36.58 14.74 21.59
C GLN A 54 35.17 14.31 21.21
N LEU A 55 34.51 15.06 20.32
CA LEU A 55 33.17 14.79 19.83
C LEU A 55 33.17 14.63 18.30
N ILE A 56 32.66 13.51 17.80
CA ILE A 56 32.40 13.28 16.39
C ILE A 56 30.89 13.30 16.19
N ASN A 57 30.38 14.26 15.44
CA ASN A 57 28.97 14.39 15.15
C ASN A 57 28.64 13.76 13.79
N PHE A 58 27.80 12.75 13.84
CA PHE A 58 27.29 11.99 12.72
C PHE A 58 25.94 12.55 12.31
N ALA A 59 25.88 13.31 11.22
CA ALA A 59 24.71 14.09 10.90
C ALA A 59 24.40 14.20 9.41
N LEU A 60 23.29 14.85 9.09
CA LEU A 60 22.87 15.10 7.73
C LEU A 60 22.44 16.56 7.60
N TYR A 61 23.28 17.38 6.97
CA TYR A 61 22.99 18.78 6.68
C TYR A 61 23.22 19.13 5.21
N PRO A 62 22.23 18.90 4.33
CA PRO A 62 22.22 19.56 3.04
C PRO A 62 21.89 21.04 3.28
N GLY A 63 22.83 21.95 3.11
CA GLY A 63 22.58 23.39 3.28
C GLY A 63 23.74 24.24 2.78
N PRO A 64 23.49 25.45 2.25
CA PRO A 64 24.45 26.25 1.49
C PRO A 64 25.75 26.47 2.26
N ARG A 65 26.89 26.35 1.57
CA ARG A 65 28.19 26.77 2.10
C ARG A 65 28.27 28.28 2.03
N ALA A 66 27.59 28.94 2.94
CA ALA A 66 28.22 30.04 3.63
C ALA A 66 28.75 29.46 4.95
N GLN A 67 29.90 29.94 5.41
CA GLN A 67 30.47 29.71 6.75
C GLN A 67 29.53 30.15 7.89
N THR A 68 28.21 30.20 7.69
CA THR A 68 27.23 30.86 8.55
C THR A 68 26.11 29.97 9.06
N GLU A 69 25.72 28.83 8.44
CA GLU A 69 24.58 28.01 8.93
C GLU A 69 24.95 26.65 9.53
N THR A 70 25.78 25.82 8.88
CA THR A 70 26.48 24.70 9.57
C THR A 70 27.34 25.26 10.69
N ALA A 71 28.02 26.38 10.42
CA ALA A 71 28.67 27.17 11.45
C ALA A 71 27.69 27.69 12.50
N ARG A 72 26.39 27.89 12.23
CA ARG A 72 25.42 28.33 13.25
C ARG A 72 25.01 27.19 14.16
N THR A 73 24.56 26.05 13.62
CA THR A 73 24.25 24.88 14.48
C THR A 73 25.49 24.44 15.24
N GLU A 74 26.64 24.36 14.57
CA GLU A 74 27.92 24.06 15.21
C GLU A 74 28.27 25.11 16.27
N LYS A 75 28.12 26.41 15.99
CA LYS A 75 28.37 27.48 16.96
C LYS A 75 27.40 27.43 18.12
N GLU A 76 26.12 27.16 17.90
CA GLU A 76 25.15 27.02 18.99
C GLU A 76 25.44 25.77 19.83
N MET A 77 25.79 24.64 19.22
CA MET A 77 26.27 23.47 19.97
C MET A 77 27.53 23.81 20.76
N ARG A 78 28.55 24.41 20.14
CA ARG A 78 29.80 24.82 20.80
C ARG A 78 29.59 25.80 21.95
N LYS A 79 28.58 26.68 21.90
CA LYS A 79 28.23 27.55 23.03
C LYS A 79 27.68 26.79 24.23
N LEU A 80 27.04 25.65 24.00
CA LEU A 80 26.39 24.85 25.04
C LEU A 80 27.27 23.69 25.52
N LEU A 81 28.28 23.32 24.73
CA LEU A 81 29.30 22.37 25.14
C LEU A 81 30.27 23.02 26.15
N ASN A 82 30.85 22.20 27.03
CA ASN A 82 31.85 22.65 27.98
C ASN A 82 33.09 23.22 27.26
N ALA A 83 33.78 24.16 27.91
CA ALA A 83 35.00 24.74 27.37
C ALA A 83 36.05 23.65 27.10
N GLY A 84 36.64 23.66 25.90
CA GLY A 84 37.66 22.70 25.48
C GLY A 84 37.15 21.47 24.72
N VAL A 85 35.83 21.34 24.50
CA VAL A 85 35.28 20.28 23.67
C VAL A 85 35.44 20.60 22.19
N GLU A 86 36.38 19.93 21.54
CA GLU A 86 36.56 19.98 20.08
C GLU A 86 35.65 18.98 19.37
N MET A 87 34.95 19.45 18.32
CA MET A 87 33.97 18.68 17.56
C MET A 87 34.34 18.57 16.07
N ALA A 88 34.23 17.36 15.51
CA ALA A 88 34.26 17.08 14.08
C ALA A 88 32.88 16.67 13.56
N TRP A 89 32.59 16.91 12.28
CA TRP A 89 31.35 16.51 11.61
C TRP A 89 31.62 15.48 10.51
N VAL A 90 30.79 14.45 10.45
CA VAL A 90 30.77 13.45 9.38
C VAL A 90 29.37 13.36 8.81
N ASP A 91 29.21 13.83 7.57
CA ASP A 91 27.92 13.92 6.91
C ASP A 91 27.62 12.70 6.03
N LEU A 92 26.40 12.17 6.09
CA LEU A 92 25.99 11.11 5.14
C LEU A 92 25.92 11.63 3.69
N CYS A 93 25.59 12.92 3.51
CA CYS A 93 25.54 13.61 2.22
C CYS A 93 26.67 14.65 2.12
N CYS A 94 27.60 14.47 1.18
CA CYS A 94 28.71 15.41 0.97
C CYS A 94 28.33 16.56 0.03
N ILE A 95 27.04 16.76 -0.27
CA ILE A 95 26.57 17.74 -1.23
C ILE A 95 25.70 18.77 -0.52
N SER A 96 25.96 20.03 -0.82
CA SER A 96 25.21 21.17 -0.31
C SER A 96 24.75 22.06 -1.47
N ALA A 97 23.51 22.55 -1.38
CA ALA A 97 22.90 23.40 -2.40
C ALA A 97 23.03 24.88 -2.02
N ASN A 98 23.41 25.72 -2.98
CA ASN A 98 23.69 27.15 -2.73
C ASN A 98 22.42 28.00 -2.54
N VAL A 99 21.23 27.48 -2.89
CA VAL A 99 20.07 28.36 -3.15
C VAL A 99 18.82 28.02 -2.32
N ARG A 100 18.60 26.76 -1.88
CA ARG A 100 17.55 26.30 -0.93
C ARG A 100 17.60 24.75 -0.75
N ASN A 101 16.99 24.24 0.31
CA ASN A 101 16.87 22.78 0.58
C ASN A 101 15.86 22.04 -0.31
N ASP A 102 15.04 22.75 -1.09
CA ASP A 102 14.06 22.18 -2.03
C ASP A 102 14.71 21.51 -3.24
N ILE A 103 15.95 21.88 -3.56
CA ILE A 103 16.83 21.26 -4.56
C ILE A 103 17.27 19.85 -4.11
N ILE A 104 17.31 19.55 -2.82
CA ILE A 104 17.78 18.25 -2.32
C ILE A 104 16.61 17.31 -2.07
N ASP A 105 16.54 16.22 -2.83
CA ASP A 105 15.57 15.16 -2.70
C ASP A 105 15.86 14.27 -1.47
N GLN A 106 15.14 14.57 -0.40
CA GLN A 106 15.20 13.82 0.86
C GLN A 106 14.76 12.36 0.71
N GLY A 107 13.91 12.04 -0.28
CA GLY A 107 13.50 10.67 -0.59
C GLY A 107 14.66 9.85 -1.15
N VAL A 108 15.48 10.47 -2.02
CA VAL A 108 16.70 9.84 -2.54
C VAL A 108 17.72 9.63 -1.42
N ILE A 109 17.95 10.63 -0.56
CA ILE A 109 18.86 10.47 0.59
C ILE A 109 18.39 9.35 1.53
N ALA A 110 17.09 9.27 1.81
CA ALA A 110 16.52 8.20 2.62
C ALA A 110 16.78 6.81 2.01
N SER A 111 16.93 6.70 0.69
CA SER A 111 17.26 5.42 0.02
C SER A 111 18.74 5.02 0.17
N TRP A 112 19.64 5.93 0.53
CA TRP A 112 21.06 5.61 0.65
C TRP A 112 21.40 4.70 1.83
N VAL A 113 20.51 4.62 2.83
CA VAL A 113 20.69 3.76 4.00
C VAL A 113 20.72 2.27 3.65
N VAL A 114 20.28 1.91 2.45
CA VAL A 114 20.32 0.53 1.92
C VAL A 114 21.32 0.36 0.77
N ASP A 115 22.08 1.39 0.42
CA ASP A 115 23.12 1.32 -0.63
C ASP A 115 24.49 1.04 0.02
N ASP A 116 24.94 -0.20 -0.07
CA ASP A 116 26.16 -0.66 0.61
C ASP A 116 27.41 0.13 0.20
N GLU A 117 27.51 0.61 -1.05
CA GLU A 117 28.66 1.42 -1.48
C GLU A 117 28.68 2.79 -0.78
N ILE A 118 27.52 3.40 -0.58
CA ILE A 118 27.41 4.68 0.15
C ILE A 118 27.75 4.46 1.62
N ILE A 119 27.29 3.35 2.21
CA ILE A 119 27.60 3.00 3.60
C ILE A 119 29.10 2.70 3.79
N HIS A 120 29.73 2.01 2.84
CA HIS A 120 31.17 1.78 2.83
C HIS A 120 31.96 3.09 2.80
N ASP A 121 31.59 4.03 1.92
CA ASP A 121 32.23 5.36 1.86
C ASP A 121 32.03 6.15 3.16
N PHE A 122 30.80 6.13 3.69
CA PHE A 122 30.47 6.81 4.93
C PHE A 122 31.25 6.22 6.12
N TYR A 123 31.36 4.89 6.22
CA TYR A 123 32.20 4.21 7.21
C TYR A 123 33.68 4.52 7.03
N HIS A 124 34.18 4.61 5.79
CA HIS A 124 35.57 4.96 5.56
C HIS A 124 35.89 6.36 6.11
N ARG A 125 35.06 7.36 5.78
CA ARG A 125 35.22 8.73 6.32
C ARG A 125 35.14 8.78 7.83
N PHE A 126 34.25 7.98 8.42
CA PHE A 126 34.18 7.81 9.86
C PHE A 126 35.45 7.25 10.48
N SER A 127 35.96 6.14 9.92
CA SER A 127 37.15 5.47 10.43
C SER A 127 38.38 6.40 10.43
N LEU A 128 38.46 7.31 9.46
CA LEU A 128 39.51 8.34 9.42
C LEU A 128 39.39 9.34 10.57
N GLN A 129 38.17 9.72 10.96
CA GLN A 129 37.96 10.60 12.13
C GLN A 129 38.27 9.88 13.44
N LEU A 130 37.91 8.59 13.55
CA LEU A 130 38.29 7.76 14.69
C LEU A 130 39.81 7.65 14.81
N ALA A 131 40.52 7.44 13.70
CA ALA A 131 41.97 7.33 13.67
C ALA A 131 42.70 8.64 14.03
N ALA A 132 42.06 9.79 13.83
CA ALA A 132 42.63 11.10 14.15
C ALA A 132 42.42 11.53 15.61
N ALA A 133 41.53 10.84 16.34
CA ALA A 133 41.24 11.18 17.74
C ALA A 133 42.41 10.77 18.66
N ALA A 134 42.85 11.69 19.52
CA ALA A 134 43.94 11.45 20.47
C ALA A 134 43.52 10.67 21.74
N SER A 135 42.21 10.60 21.99
CA SER A 135 41.58 9.82 23.05
C SER A 135 40.44 9.00 22.47
N ILE A 136 39.79 8.18 23.30
CA ILE A 136 38.55 7.50 22.89
C ILE A 136 37.53 8.58 22.50
N PRO A 137 37.10 8.66 21.22
CA PRO A 137 36.18 9.72 20.81
C PRO A 137 34.76 9.38 21.25
N PHE A 138 33.96 10.41 21.49
CA PHE A 138 32.53 10.28 21.65
C PHE A 138 31.81 10.60 20.34
N VAL A 139 30.92 9.73 19.88
CA VAL A 139 30.22 9.81 18.61
C VAL A 139 28.74 10.08 18.87
N TYR A 140 28.26 11.22 18.40
CA TYR A 140 26.86 11.60 18.50
C TYR A 140 26.15 11.39 17.16
N ILE A 141 25.21 10.44 17.10
CA ILE A 141 24.54 10.02 15.87
C ILE A 141 23.18 10.71 15.74
N ALA A 142 23.21 11.82 15.02
CA ALA A 142 22.13 12.77 14.90
C ALA A 142 21.25 12.48 13.67
N GLY A 143 19.94 12.37 13.90
CA GLY A 143 18.96 12.26 12.82
C GLY A 143 18.70 10.83 12.35
N ARG A 144 17.49 10.61 11.81
CA ARG A 144 16.98 9.26 11.48
C ARG A 144 17.81 8.58 10.40
N THR A 145 18.24 9.32 9.38
CA THR A 145 19.00 8.74 8.26
C THR A 145 20.39 8.30 8.69
N CYS A 146 21.09 9.08 9.52
CA CYS A 146 22.42 8.71 10.03
C CYS A 146 22.34 7.54 11.01
N GLN A 147 21.28 7.46 11.82
CA GLN A 147 21.02 6.31 12.69
C GLN A 147 20.79 5.03 11.87
N ALA A 148 19.97 5.10 10.81
CA ALA A 148 19.77 3.97 9.91
C ALA A 148 21.06 3.57 9.16
N ALA A 149 21.88 4.55 8.76
CA ALA A 149 23.19 4.28 8.15
C ALA A 149 24.14 3.57 9.13
N PHE A 150 24.19 4.02 10.39
CA PHE A 150 24.99 3.36 11.43
C PHE A 150 24.51 1.93 11.72
N GLU A 151 23.20 1.68 11.77
CA GLU A 151 22.64 0.33 11.89
C GLU A 151 23.02 -0.56 10.69
N ARG A 152 23.04 0.02 9.49
CA ARG A 152 23.54 -0.69 8.31
C ARG A 152 25.03 -1.02 8.45
N MET A 153 25.85 -0.13 9.03
CA MET A 153 27.26 -0.44 9.34
C MET A 153 27.41 -1.63 10.30
N ILE A 154 26.56 -1.70 11.34
CA ILE A 154 26.52 -2.86 12.26
C ILE A 154 26.16 -4.13 11.47
N THR A 155 25.13 -4.06 10.63
CA THR A 155 24.66 -5.20 9.82
C THR A 155 25.73 -5.70 8.84
N LEU A 156 26.54 -4.78 8.29
CA LEU A 156 27.66 -5.08 7.40
C LEU A 156 28.92 -5.55 8.15
N GLY A 157 28.90 -5.59 9.48
CA GLY A 157 30.01 -6.05 10.31
C GLY A 157 31.14 -5.03 10.49
N PHE A 158 30.92 -3.75 10.16
CA PHE A 158 31.91 -2.71 10.41
C PHE A 158 32.02 -2.34 11.89
N ILE A 159 30.93 -2.51 12.64
CA ILE A 159 30.91 -2.39 14.09
C ILE A 159 30.88 -3.81 14.64
N SER A 160 32.00 -4.26 15.22
CA SER A 160 32.21 -5.65 15.66
C SER A 160 31.61 -5.92 17.03
N ARG A 161 31.48 -4.89 17.88
CA ARG A 161 30.96 -5.01 19.24
C ARG A 161 30.21 -3.75 19.65
N MET A 162 29.14 -3.94 20.41
CA MET A 162 28.43 -2.87 21.11
C MET A 162 28.09 -3.29 22.54
N GLU A 163 28.50 -2.49 23.52
CA GLU A 163 28.24 -2.69 24.94
C GLU A 163 27.56 -1.43 25.52
N GLU A 164 26.56 -1.58 26.38
CA GLU A 164 25.86 -0.40 26.94
C GLU A 164 26.59 0.07 28.20
N LEU A 165 27.14 1.29 28.13
CA LEU A 165 27.86 1.92 29.25
C LEU A 165 26.92 2.64 30.20
N SER A 166 25.85 3.20 29.65
CA SER A 166 24.85 3.87 30.45
C SER A 166 23.46 3.52 29.98
N SER A 167 22.65 3.37 31.01
CA SER A 167 21.21 3.24 31.04
C SER A 167 20.48 4.40 30.33
N LEU A 168 21.14 5.54 30.13
CA LEU A 168 20.67 6.67 29.32
C LEU A 168 20.90 6.52 27.81
N GLY A 169 21.39 5.35 27.36
CA GLY A 169 21.60 5.02 25.95
C GLY A 169 22.97 5.42 25.43
N VAL A 170 24.00 5.36 26.28
CA VAL A 170 25.41 5.48 25.88
C VAL A 170 25.97 4.09 25.67
N THR A 171 26.62 3.86 24.53
CA THR A 171 27.18 2.57 24.16
C THR A 171 28.68 2.69 23.87
N LEU A 172 29.46 1.70 24.26
CA LEU A 172 30.82 1.49 23.81
C LEU A 172 30.77 0.65 22.54
N CYS A 173 31.39 1.13 21.48
CA CYS A 173 31.42 0.48 20.18
C CYS A 173 32.86 0.16 19.79
N GLU A 174 33.07 -0.99 19.15
CA GLU A 174 34.35 -1.36 18.51
C GLU A 174 34.16 -1.39 16.99
N ALA A 175 35.07 -0.76 16.26
CA ALA A 175 35.09 -0.73 14.80
C ALA A 175 36.53 -0.90 14.30
N GLY A 176 36.88 -2.12 13.87
CA GLY A 176 38.28 -2.47 13.57
C GLY A 176 39.13 -2.34 14.84
N ASP A 177 40.21 -1.55 14.76
CA ASP A 177 41.12 -1.30 15.88
C ASP A 177 40.69 -0.12 16.77
N PHE A 178 39.54 0.51 16.46
CA PHE A 178 39.07 1.70 17.15
C PHE A 178 37.96 1.38 18.15
N CYS A 179 38.02 2.02 19.31
CA CYS A 179 36.97 2.01 20.31
C CYS A 179 36.40 3.42 20.45
N PHE A 180 35.08 3.56 20.58
CA PHE A 180 34.43 4.86 20.75
C PHE A 180 33.15 4.74 21.59
N ALA A 181 32.80 5.81 22.30
CA ALA A 181 31.49 5.90 22.96
C ALA A 181 30.48 6.48 21.96
N ALA A 182 29.23 6.03 21.96
CA ALA A 182 28.20 6.50 21.04
C ALA A 182 26.86 6.76 21.73
N ILE A 183 26.18 7.81 21.26
CA ILE A 183 24.75 8.06 21.53
C ILE A 183 23.99 8.02 20.21
N GLU A 184 22.87 7.30 20.23
CA GLU A 184 21.92 7.24 19.13
C GLU A 184 20.53 7.71 19.56
N GLY A 185 19.60 7.82 18.60
CA GLY A 185 18.17 8.01 18.82
C GLY A 185 17.73 9.38 19.38
N ARG A 186 18.65 10.35 19.50
CA ARG A 186 18.34 11.69 20.01
C ARG A 186 17.94 12.61 18.84
N PRO A 187 17.09 13.63 19.06
CA PRO A 187 16.73 14.58 18.02
C PRO A 187 17.96 15.28 17.47
N HIS A 188 17.98 15.52 16.17
CA HIS A 188 19.06 16.22 15.49
C HIS A 188 19.19 17.68 15.97
N PRO A 189 20.40 18.24 16.19
CA PRO A 189 20.64 19.63 16.61
C PRO A 189 20.28 20.71 15.57
N SER A 190 19.10 20.66 14.96
CA SER A 190 18.74 21.65 13.95
C SER A 190 18.38 23.01 14.56
N HIS A 191 18.65 24.10 13.83
CA HIS A 191 18.35 25.49 14.19
C HIS A 191 16.90 25.73 14.66
N HIS A 192 15.92 24.98 14.13
CA HIS A 192 14.52 25.08 14.55
C HIS A 192 14.26 24.58 15.99
N LEU A 193 15.09 23.66 16.49
CA LEU A 193 15.01 23.20 17.88
C LEU A 193 15.65 24.20 18.85
N VAL A 194 16.68 24.92 18.40
CA VAL A 194 17.41 25.90 19.21
C VAL A 194 16.67 27.25 19.27
N THR A 195 15.79 27.55 18.31
CA THR A 195 15.04 28.83 18.25
C THR A 195 13.68 28.84 18.98
N GLY A 196 13.38 27.80 19.76
CA GLY A 196 12.35 27.86 20.81
C GLY A 196 10.89 27.84 20.34
N ARG A 197 10.56 27.27 19.18
CA ARG A 197 9.16 27.20 18.70
C ARG A 197 8.30 26.11 19.35
N GLU A 198 8.90 25.13 20.05
CA GLU A 198 8.17 24.15 20.86
C GLU A 198 8.90 23.88 22.20
N VAL A 199 8.22 24.21 23.31
CA VAL A 199 8.75 24.06 24.69
C VAL A 199 9.14 22.61 25.02
N SER A 200 8.38 21.63 24.50
CA SER A 200 8.64 20.21 24.74
C SER A 200 9.92 19.68 24.08
N VAL A 201 10.37 20.31 22.99
CA VAL A 201 11.57 19.87 22.26
C VAL A 201 12.83 20.53 22.82
N THR A 202 12.69 21.70 23.43
CA THR A 202 13.80 22.45 24.07
C THR A 202 14.43 21.62 25.20
N GLY A 203 13.62 21.00 26.06
CA GLY A 203 14.12 20.16 27.16
C GLY A 203 14.86 18.88 26.71
N ILE A 204 14.45 18.25 25.61
CA ILE A 204 15.14 17.05 25.09
C ILE A 204 16.52 17.44 24.52
N PHE A 205 16.63 18.63 23.92
CA PHE A 205 17.88 19.13 23.40
C PHE A 205 18.86 19.49 24.53
N GLU A 206 18.40 20.21 25.55
CA GLU A 206 19.20 20.51 26.76
C GLU A 206 19.70 19.22 27.43
N GLU A 207 18.82 18.22 27.59
CA GLU A 207 19.20 16.89 28.10
C GLU A 207 20.28 16.24 27.23
N THR A 208 20.15 16.33 25.89
CA THR A 208 21.13 15.76 24.96
C THR A 208 22.48 16.45 25.10
N ILE A 209 22.53 17.77 25.19
CA ILE A 209 23.80 18.50 25.38
C ILE A 209 24.44 18.13 26.71
N ALA A 210 23.67 18.07 27.79
CA ALA A 210 24.16 17.64 29.10
C ALA A 210 24.77 16.23 29.04
N MET A 211 24.10 15.30 28.35
CA MET A 211 24.65 13.98 28.11
C MET A 211 25.96 14.00 27.32
N ILE A 212 26.03 14.78 26.23
CA ILE A 212 27.25 14.91 25.43
C ILE A 212 28.41 15.40 26.31
N ASN A 213 28.19 16.45 27.10
CA ASN A 213 29.20 16.97 28.03
C ASN A 213 29.66 15.92 29.06
N GLY A 214 28.73 15.15 29.62
CA GLY A 214 29.05 14.06 30.55
C GLY A 214 29.90 12.96 29.90
N VAL A 215 29.50 12.46 28.73
CA VAL A 215 30.24 11.38 28.05
C VAL A 215 31.60 11.86 27.56
N VAL A 216 31.70 13.08 27.02
CA VAL A 216 32.97 13.68 26.62
C VAL A 216 33.93 13.80 27.80
N SER A 217 33.45 14.20 28.98
CA SER A 217 34.29 14.25 30.20
C SER A 217 34.85 12.87 30.56
N CYS A 218 34.04 11.83 30.43
CA CYS A 218 34.44 10.44 30.70
C CYS A 218 35.42 9.92 29.63
N CYS A 219 35.24 10.30 28.37
CA CYS A 219 36.18 10.00 27.28
C CYS A 219 37.55 10.66 27.50
N ALA A 220 37.55 11.93 27.93
CA ALA A 220 38.77 12.67 28.24
C ALA A 220 39.54 12.09 29.43
N SER A 221 38.85 11.50 30.42
CA SER A 221 39.49 10.81 31.54
C SER A 221 39.98 9.40 31.21
N GLY A 222 39.61 8.85 30.04
CA GLY A 222 39.95 7.48 29.62
C GLY A 222 39.21 6.37 30.41
N ASP A 223 38.24 6.71 31.25
CA ASP A 223 37.47 5.75 32.04
C ASP A 223 36.01 5.73 31.57
N LEU A 224 35.72 4.80 30.66
CA LEU A 224 34.37 4.54 30.16
C LEU A 224 33.69 3.38 30.89
N SER A 225 34.09 3.07 32.13
CA SER A 225 33.35 2.08 32.92
C SER A 225 31.89 2.51 33.11
N PRO A 226 30.93 1.58 33.20
CA PRO A 226 29.52 1.92 33.40
C PRO A 226 29.27 2.80 34.64
N GLY A 227 30.03 2.57 35.70
CA GLY A 227 29.98 3.36 36.94
C GLY A 227 30.46 4.79 36.76
N ASN A 228 31.61 5.01 36.10
CA ASN A 228 32.10 6.36 35.83
C ASN A 228 31.20 7.10 34.84
N THR A 229 30.77 6.43 33.78
CA THR A 229 29.86 6.99 32.76
C THR A 229 28.55 7.46 33.41
N SER A 230 27.96 6.66 34.28
CA SER A 230 26.75 7.05 35.01
C SER A 230 26.99 8.26 35.92
N ARG A 231 28.11 8.30 36.65
CA ARG A 231 28.49 9.44 37.50
C ARG A 231 28.68 10.74 36.71
N CYS A 232 29.40 10.68 35.58
CA CYS A 232 29.58 11.83 34.67
C CYS A 232 28.23 12.36 34.17
N LEU A 233 27.32 11.46 33.78
CA LEU A 233 26.00 11.82 33.26
C LEU A 233 25.10 12.44 34.33
N ILE A 234 25.07 11.86 35.53
CA ILE A 234 24.34 12.38 36.70
C ILE A 234 24.79 13.83 36.99
N ALA A 235 26.10 14.03 37.09
CA ALA A 235 26.67 15.35 37.33
C ALA A 235 26.33 16.34 36.21
N ALA A 236 26.48 15.95 34.94
CA ALA A 236 26.22 16.84 33.81
C ALA A 236 24.74 17.18 33.64
N MET A 237 23.84 16.24 33.93
CA MET A 237 22.39 16.42 33.83
C MET A 237 21.76 17.07 35.07
N SER A 238 22.54 17.28 36.14
CA SER A 238 22.04 17.78 37.43
C SER A 238 20.86 16.96 37.98
N ILE A 239 20.92 15.63 37.80
CA ILE A 239 19.98 14.67 38.40
C ILE A 239 20.70 13.89 39.49
N ASP A 240 19.98 13.28 40.43
CA ASP A 240 20.58 12.38 41.42
C ASP A 240 20.56 10.90 40.97
N GLU A 241 21.28 10.04 41.70
CA GLU A 241 21.34 8.60 41.42
C GLU A 241 19.97 7.93 41.54
N GLU A 242 19.13 8.40 42.48
CA GLU A 242 17.80 7.85 42.69
C GLU A 242 16.91 8.15 41.48
N GLU A 243 16.89 9.38 40.99
CA GLU A 243 16.15 9.81 39.81
C GLU A 243 16.59 9.00 38.58
N LEU A 244 17.89 8.81 38.37
CA LEU A 244 18.39 7.96 37.28
C LEU A 244 17.89 6.52 37.42
N ALA A 245 17.92 5.95 38.62
CA ALA A 245 17.43 4.60 38.88
C ALA A 245 15.90 4.49 38.66
N VAL A 246 15.12 5.52 39.02
CA VAL A 246 13.66 5.56 38.75
C VAL A 246 13.41 5.65 37.23
N ARG A 247 14.14 6.51 36.51
CA ARG A 247 14.07 6.62 35.04
C ARG A 247 14.33 5.26 34.37
N MET A 248 15.28 4.49 34.91
CA MET A 248 15.62 3.16 34.42
C MET A 248 14.58 2.09 34.67
N ARG A 249 14.06 2.01 35.89
CA ARG A 249 12.90 1.14 36.18
C ARG A 249 11.73 1.46 35.25
N GLY A 250 11.53 2.74 34.94
CA GLY A 250 10.56 3.15 33.93
C GLY A 250 10.86 2.59 32.54
N ARG A 251 12.12 2.59 32.10
CA ARG A 251 12.57 2.10 30.79
C ARG A 251 12.36 0.60 30.64
N GLU A 252 12.79 -0.17 31.63
CA GLU A 252 12.58 -1.62 31.72
C GLU A 252 11.10 -1.98 31.72
N TYR A 253 10.29 -1.24 32.48
CA TYR A 253 8.83 -1.42 32.47
C TYR A 253 8.25 -1.27 31.07
N ARG A 254 8.68 -0.24 30.30
CA ARG A 254 8.17 -0.01 28.94
C ARG A 254 8.55 -1.14 27.99
N THR A 255 9.81 -1.58 28.01
CA THR A 255 10.24 -2.67 27.11
C THR A 255 9.62 -4.00 27.50
N HIS A 256 9.35 -4.21 28.79
CA HIS A 256 8.65 -5.39 29.26
C HIS A 256 7.19 -5.37 28.80
N LEU A 257 6.53 -4.22 28.94
CA LEU A 257 5.16 -4.01 28.49
C LEU A 257 5.00 -4.19 26.97
N LEU A 258 5.92 -3.64 26.18
CA LEU A 258 5.80 -3.58 24.72
C LEU A 258 6.37 -4.81 23.99
N TYR A 259 7.41 -5.43 24.55
CA TYR A 259 8.17 -6.49 23.86
C TYR A 259 8.43 -7.71 24.74
N SER A 260 7.87 -7.78 25.94
CA SER A 260 8.18 -8.82 26.93
C SER A 260 9.68 -8.92 27.25
N SER A 261 10.42 -7.80 27.13
CA SER A 261 11.86 -7.71 27.36
C SER A 261 12.17 -6.76 28.52
N SER A 262 12.91 -7.20 29.52
CA SER A 262 13.40 -6.33 30.61
C SER A 262 14.71 -5.61 30.28
N SER A 263 15.17 -5.64 29.02
CA SER A 263 16.46 -5.08 28.63
C SER A 263 16.53 -3.55 28.67
N GLY A 264 15.39 -2.84 28.68
CA GLY A 264 15.35 -1.40 28.44
C GLY A 264 15.67 -1.00 26.99
N ARG A 265 16.00 -1.95 26.11
CA ARG A 265 16.33 -1.68 24.71
C ARG A 265 15.09 -1.67 23.82
N PHE A 266 14.98 -0.64 22.99
CA PHE A 266 13.91 -0.49 22.01
C PHE A 266 14.45 -0.83 20.61
N PRO A 267 13.64 -1.47 19.74
CA PRO A 267 13.95 -1.53 18.31
C PRO A 267 14.12 -0.13 17.72
N LEU A 268 14.94 0.04 16.67
CA LEU A 268 15.23 1.36 16.11
C LEU A 268 13.97 2.12 15.70
N ARG A 269 13.02 1.43 15.07
CA ARG A 269 11.73 2.02 14.65
C ARG A 269 10.90 2.60 15.82
N ASP A 270 11.22 2.21 17.05
CA ASP A 270 10.54 2.56 18.30
C ASP A 270 11.50 3.25 19.31
N ILE A 271 12.69 3.67 18.87
CA ILE A 271 13.73 4.24 19.75
C ILE A 271 13.27 5.53 20.43
N HIS A 272 12.36 6.28 19.80
CA HIS A 272 11.77 7.49 20.38
C HIS A 272 10.98 7.22 21.66
N LEU A 273 10.48 6.00 21.86
CA LEU A 273 9.71 5.60 23.05
C LEU A 273 10.54 5.58 24.34
N ARG A 274 11.87 5.65 24.25
CA ARG A 274 12.72 5.82 25.43
C ARG A 274 12.45 7.13 26.17
N ASN A 275 11.94 8.14 25.47
CA ASN A 275 11.61 9.45 26.02
C ASN A 275 10.28 9.46 26.79
N VAL A 276 9.48 8.38 26.71
CA VAL A 276 8.24 8.25 27.50
C VAL A 276 8.60 8.21 28.98
N LYS A 277 8.05 9.13 29.77
CA LYS A 277 8.35 9.28 31.20
C LYS A 277 7.64 8.23 32.07
N ALA A 278 7.75 6.92 31.78
CA ALA A 278 7.06 5.87 32.56
C ALA A 278 7.62 5.64 33.97
N HIS A 279 8.61 6.44 34.38
CA HIS A 279 9.01 6.57 35.77
C HIS A 279 7.95 7.32 36.58
N LEU A 280 7.17 8.21 35.95
CA LEU A 280 6.04 8.89 36.55
C LEU A 280 4.87 7.90 36.71
N PRO A 281 4.27 7.79 37.92
CA PRO A 281 3.17 6.86 38.19
C PRO A 281 1.97 7.03 37.27
N GLU A 282 1.59 8.28 36.95
CA GLU A 282 0.47 8.61 36.06
C GLU A 282 0.67 8.15 34.60
N VAL A 283 1.90 8.26 34.08
CA VAL A 283 2.25 7.76 32.75
C VAL A 283 2.20 6.24 32.74
N ARG A 284 2.71 5.59 33.80
CA ARG A 284 2.66 4.13 33.95
C ARG A 284 1.23 3.61 34.01
N ALA A 285 0.38 4.25 34.81
CA ALA A 285 -1.04 3.89 34.88
C ALA A 285 -1.72 4.01 33.51
N THR A 286 -1.40 5.08 32.75
CA THR A 286 -1.93 5.28 31.40
C THR A 286 -1.42 4.20 30.43
N LEU A 287 -0.13 3.85 30.46
CA LEU A 287 0.44 2.78 29.64
C LEU A 287 -0.20 1.43 29.92
N SER A 288 -0.34 1.03 31.20
CA SER A 288 -1.00 -0.22 31.59
C SER A 288 -2.44 -0.26 31.08
N LYS A 289 -3.22 0.80 31.30
CA LYS A 289 -4.61 0.92 30.84
C LYS A 289 -4.73 0.70 29.33
N TRP A 290 -3.86 1.33 28.53
CA TRP A 290 -3.91 1.19 27.07
C TRP A 290 -3.37 -0.15 26.59
N ALA A 291 -2.43 -0.77 27.30
CA ALA A 291 -1.98 -2.14 27.03
C ALA A 291 -3.09 -3.18 27.27
N GLU A 292 -3.88 -3.01 28.33
CA GLU A 292 -5.07 -3.84 28.62
C GLU A 292 -6.13 -3.75 27.52
N ARG A 293 -6.24 -2.59 26.87
CA ARG A 293 -7.09 -2.38 25.67
C ARG A 293 -6.49 -2.93 24.37
N GLY A 294 -5.32 -3.57 24.46
CA GLY A 294 -4.62 -4.23 23.37
C GLY A 294 -3.32 -3.56 23.00
N ILE A 295 -2.26 -4.35 22.87
CA ILE A 295 -0.90 -3.84 22.60
C ILE A 295 -0.80 -3.08 21.27
N ASN A 296 -1.57 -3.49 20.26
CA ASN A 296 -1.63 -2.79 18.98
C ASN A 296 -2.24 -1.39 19.11
N THR A 297 -3.25 -1.23 19.97
CA THR A 297 -3.85 0.08 20.30
C THR A 297 -2.81 0.99 20.94
N LEU A 298 -2.11 0.49 21.97
CA LEU A 298 -1.05 1.24 22.64
C LEU A 298 0.06 1.63 21.66
N MET A 299 0.55 0.69 20.84
CA MET A 299 1.58 0.98 19.86
C MET A 299 1.13 2.00 18.81
N SER A 300 -0.14 1.98 18.41
CA SER A 300 -0.69 2.99 17.50
C SER A 300 -0.66 4.39 18.13
N ILE A 301 -1.01 4.52 19.41
CA ILE A 301 -0.94 5.79 20.15
C ILE A 301 0.51 6.27 20.25
N LEU A 302 1.41 5.38 20.68
CA LEU A 302 2.82 5.70 20.93
C LEU A 302 3.61 6.01 19.66
N ARG A 303 3.19 5.49 18.50
CA ARG A 303 3.80 5.78 17.19
C ARG A 303 3.19 6.98 16.47
N SER A 304 2.06 7.51 16.95
CA SER A 304 1.37 8.61 16.29
C SER A 304 1.81 9.96 16.88
N GLY A 305 2.53 10.74 16.11
CA GLY A 305 2.94 12.10 16.45
C GLY A 305 3.77 12.17 17.74
N ASN A 306 3.44 13.14 18.58
CA ASN A 306 4.15 13.45 19.82
C ASN A 306 3.36 13.07 21.10
N ILE A 307 2.30 12.27 20.98
CA ILE A 307 1.46 11.87 22.14
C ILE A 307 2.29 11.22 23.24
N TYR A 308 3.29 10.43 22.86
CA TYR A 308 4.17 9.72 23.79
C TYR A 308 4.94 10.64 24.77
N LEU A 309 5.07 11.94 24.46
CA LEU A 309 5.74 12.91 25.32
C LEU A 309 4.87 13.37 26.50
N ASP A 310 3.54 13.33 26.35
CA ASP A 310 2.58 13.77 27.37
C ASP A 310 1.30 12.91 27.33
N LEU A 311 1.49 11.60 27.47
CA LEU A 311 0.40 10.63 27.38
C LEU A 311 -0.79 10.94 28.34
N PRO A 312 -0.58 11.41 29.58
CA PRO A 312 -1.67 11.77 30.49
C PRO A 312 -2.57 12.88 29.94
N ALA A 313 -2.02 13.90 29.28
CA ALA A 313 -2.82 15.00 28.72
C ALA A 313 -3.81 14.54 27.64
N TYR A 314 -3.47 13.49 26.87
CA TYR A 314 -4.32 12.94 25.81
C TYR A 314 -5.31 11.87 26.32
N ASN A 315 -5.12 11.34 27.53
CA ASN A 315 -5.79 10.11 27.98
C ASN A 315 -7.32 10.18 27.89
N SER A 316 -7.92 11.29 28.33
CA SER A 316 -9.38 11.50 28.29
C SER A 316 -9.90 11.60 26.86
N THR A 317 -9.22 12.32 25.98
CA THR A 317 -9.60 12.43 24.56
C THR A 317 -9.46 11.09 23.84
N LEU A 318 -8.38 10.35 24.12
CA LEU A 318 -8.18 9.02 23.55
C LEU A 318 -9.27 8.04 24.01
N ASP A 319 -9.70 8.10 25.28
CA ASP A 319 -10.83 7.30 25.77
C ASP A 319 -12.09 7.54 24.96
N VAL A 320 -12.47 8.80 24.79
CA VAL A 320 -13.68 9.18 24.04
C VAL A 320 -13.66 8.60 22.63
N TRP A 321 -12.54 8.72 21.92
CA TRP A 321 -12.42 8.18 20.57
C TRP A 321 -12.33 6.66 20.52
N PHE A 322 -11.69 6.02 21.51
CA PHE A 322 -11.61 4.57 21.59
C PHE A 322 -12.99 3.94 21.82
N GLU A 323 -13.79 4.48 22.74
CA GLU A 323 -15.15 3.98 23.00
C GLU A 323 -16.06 4.15 21.77
N ARG A 324 -15.90 5.26 21.04
CA ARG A 324 -16.71 5.55 19.83
C ARG A 324 -16.34 4.70 18.61
N LEU A 325 -15.07 4.33 18.47
CA LEU A 325 -14.57 3.64 17.28
C LEU A 325 -14.42 2.13 17.47
N GLY A 326 -14.13 1.69 18.71
CA GLY A 326 -13.63 0.35 19.01
C GLY A 326 -12.19 0.15 18.54
N ALA A 327 -11.54 -0.89 19.06
CA ALA A 327 -10.09 -1.11 18.90
C ALA A 327 -9.60 -1.11 17.44
N ALA A 328 -10.25 -1.88 16.55
CA ALA A 328 -9.80 -2.02 15.16
C ALA A 328 -9.82 -0.70 14.37
N ARG A 329 -10.89 0.09 14.53
CA ARG A 329 -11.04 1.37 13.84
C ARG A 329 -10.19 2.46 14.48
N PHE A 330 -10.04 2.42 15.81
CA PHE A 330 -9.19 3.35 16.53
C PHE A 330 -7.72 3.26 16.06
N VAL A 331 -7.17 2.06 15.89
CA VAL A 331 -5.81 1.87 15.36
C VAL A 331 -5.66 2.50 13.97
N THR A 332 -6.66 2.38 13.09
CA THR A 332 -6.62 2.99 11.76
C THR A 332 -6.78 4.51 11.81
N PHE A 333 -7.60 5.01 12.75
CA PHE A 333 -7.82 6.43 12.97
C PHE A 333 -6.56 7.14 13.49
N MET A 334 -5.79 6.48 14.36
CA MET A 334 -4.58 7.06 14.93
C MET A 334 -3.46 7.19 13.87
N CYS A 335 -3.36 8.38 13.28
CA CYS A 335 -2.28 8.81 12.38
C CYS A 335 -1.57 10.06 12.92
N ASN A 336 -0.43 10.41 12.32
CA ASN A 336 0.38 11.55 12.75
C ASN A 336 -0.38 12.88 12.63
N GLY A 337 -1.18 13.05 11.56
CA GLY A 337 -1.97 14.25 11.33
C GLY A 337 -3.00 14.52 12.43
N ILE A 338 -3.64 13.47 12.94
CA ILE A 338 -4.61 13.52 14.05
C ILE A 338 -3.89 13.71 15.39
N ALA A 339 -2.88 12.90 15.66
CA ALA A 339 -2.17 12.89 16.93
C ALA A 339 -1.64 14.26 17.33
N ALA A 340 -1.01 14.96 16.40
CA ALA A 340 -0.45 16.29 16.63
C ALA A 340 -1.50 17.39 16.94
N ARG A 341 -2.80 17.11 16.79
CA ARG A 341 -3.88 18.11 16.88
C ARG A 341 -5.01 17.73 17.82
N LEU A 342 -5.01 16.53 18.40
CA LEU A 342 -6.08 16.01 19.25
C LEU A 342 -6.43 16.92 20.45
N LEU A 343 -5.44 17.63 21.01
CA LEU A 343 -5.66 18.58 22.12
C LEU A 343 -6.14 19.96 21.67
N ASN A 344 -6.17 20.25 20.36
CA ASN A 344 -6.69 21.52 19.87
C ASN A 344 -8.24 21.49 19.92
N PRO A 345 -8.90 22.38 20.67
CA PRO A 345 -10.34 22.34 20.86
C PRO A 345 -11.13 22.57 19.56
N LEU A 346 -10.62 23.39 18.63
CA LEU A 346 -11.23 23.60 17.33
C LEU A 346 -11.11 22.34 16.46
N PHE A 347 -9.98 21.65 16.51
CA PHE A 347 -9.80 20.38 15.80
C PHE A 347 -10.74 19.31 16.35
N ALA A 348 -10.82 19.17 17.67
CA ALA A 348 -11.72 18.23 18.34
C ALA A 348 -13.19 18.50 17.95
N ALA A 349 -13.64 19.75 18.00
CA ALA A 349 -15.00 20.11 17.58
C ALA A 349 -15.28 19.77 16.10
N ARG A 350 -14.30 19.96 15.20
CA ARG A 350 -14.45 19.57 13.79
C ARG A 350 -14.48 18.06 13.61
N LEU A 351 -13.69 17.29 14.39
CA LEU A 351 -13.77 15.83 14.37
C LEU A 351 -15.14 15.33 14.80
N GLU A 352 -15.72 15.93 15.84
CA GLU A 352 -17.07 15.61 16.32
C GLU A 352 -18.11 15.79 15.22
N ILE A 353 -18.12 16.95 14.55
CA ILE A 353 -19.04 17.24 13.43
C ILE A 353 -18.92 16.19 12.32
N TRP A 354 -17.71 15.86 11.90
CA TRP A 354 -17.50 14.88 10.82
C TRP A 354 -17.81 13.45 11.26
N PHE A 355 -17.58 13.11 12.52
CA PHE A 355 -17.93 11.81 13.08
C PHE A 355 -19.45 11.60 13.06
N GLU A 356 -20.22 12.60 13.49
CA GLU A 356 -21.69 12.57 13.46
C GLU A 356 -22.23 12.46 12.02
N ARG A 357 -21.66 13.21 11.08
CA ARG A 357 -22.10 13.21 9.67
C ARG A 357 -21.80 11.90 8.92
N LEU A 358 -20.66 11.26 9.21
CA LEU A 358 -20.19 10.10 8.45
C LEU A 358 -20.50 8.76 9.13
N GLY A 359 -20.58 8.76 10.45
CA GLY A 359 -20.56 7.55 11.27
C GLY A 359 -19.19 6.87 11.30
N ALA A 360 -18.96 6.03 12.32
CA ALA A 360 -17.64 5.52 12.66
C ALA A 360 -16.85 4.85 11.51
N ALA A 361 -17.49 4.01 10.69
CA ALA A 361 -16.77 3.29 9.62
C ALA A 361 -16.26 4.23 8.52
N ARG A 362 -17.11 5.16 8.06
CA ARG A 362 -16.78 6.10 6.98
C ARG A 362 -15.87 7.21 7.49
N PHE A 363 -16.06 7.66 8.73
CA PHE A 363 -15.21 8.64 9.37
C PHE A 363 -13.74 8.20 9.36
N VAL A 364 -13.45 6.96 9.77
CA VAL A 364 -12.06 6.47 9.77
C VAL A 364 -11.49 6.34 8.36
N THR A 365 -12.30 6.01 7.36
CA THR A 365 -11.86 5.98 5.96
C THR A 365 -11.59 7.38 5.41
N PHE A 366 -12.38 8.36 5.85
CA PHE A 366 -12.25 9.77 5.48
C PHE A 366 -11.03 10.43 6.13
N MET A 367 -10.76 10.11 7.39
CA MET A 367 -9.64 10.70 8.12
C MET A 367 -8.31 10.12 7.63
N CYS A 368 -7.51 10.98 6.98
CA CYS A 368 -6.15 10.66 6.52
C CYS A 368 -5.16 11.76 6.92
N ASP A 369 -3.86 11.47 6.74
CA ASP A 369 -2.78 12.42 7.00
C ASP A 369 -2.84 13.67 6.11
N SER A 370 -3.59 13.67 5.00
CA SER A 370 -3.81 14.89 4.20
C SER A 370 -4.97 15.75 4.71
N ILE A 371 -6.01 15.14 5.28
CA ILE A 371 -7.21 15.84 5.76
C ILE A 371 -6.98 16.42 7.15
N ALA A 372 -6.47 15.62 8.09
CA ALA A 372 -6.34 16.03 9.48
C ALA A 372 -5.52 17.32 9.67
N PRO A 373 -4.38 17.53 8.99
CA PRO A 373 -3.64 18.78 9.12
C PRO A 373 -4.36 20.02 8.60
N ARG A 374 -5.25 19.85 7.61
CA ARG A 374 -5.96 20.92 6.93
C ARG A 374 -7.30 21.23 7.58
N LEU A 375 -7.82 20.34 8.42
CA LEU A 375 -9.05 20.56 9.17
C LEU A 375 -9.00 21.75 10.12
N LEU A 376 -7.87 22.40 10.37
CA LEU A 376 -7.84 23.66 11.13
C LEU A 376 -7.93 24.91 10.24
N ASP A 377 -7.71 24.77 8.94
CA ASP A 377 -7.86 25.85 7.97
C ASP A 377 -9.37 26.15 7.76
N PRO A 378 -9.83 27.40 7.96
CA PRO A 378 -11.24 27.75 7.78
C PRO A 378 -11.73 27.60 6.34
N LEU A 379 -10.90 27.91 5.35
CA LEU A 379 -11.24 27.78 3.94
C LEU A 379 -11.36 26.30 3.54
N PHE A 380 -10.46 25.44 4.02
CA PHE A 380 -10.55 24.00 3.80
C PHE A 380 -11.83 23.42 4.41
N ALA A 381 -12.15 23.78 5.65
CA ALA A 381 -13.36 23.31 6.33
C ALA A 381 -14.64 23.76 5.60
N ALA A 382 -14.72 25.04 5.20
CA ALA A 382 -15.85 25.55 4.42
C ALA A 382 -16.00 24.82 3.08
N ARG A 383 -14.90 24.54 2.37
CA ARG A 383 -14.92 23.77 1.13
C ARG A 383 -15.38 22.33 1.37
N LEU A 384 -14.93 21.67 2.43
CA LEU A 384 -15.41 20.33 2.76
C LEU A 384 -16.92 20.30 2.99
N GLU A 385 -17.48 21.29 3.68
CA GLU A 385 -18.93 21.40 3.90
C GLU A 385 -19.68 21.56 2.58
N ILE A 386 -19.24 22.48 1.71
CA ILE A 386 -19.83 22.69 0.39
C ILE A 386 -19.82 21.39 -0.43
N TRP A 387 -18.69 20.68 -0.45
CA TRP A 387 -18.53 19.44 -1.21
C TRP A 387 -19.32 18.27 -0.62
N PHE A 388 -19.48 18.23 0.70
CA PHE A 388 -20.34 17.24 1.36
C PHE A 388 -21.80 17.40 0.93
N GLU A 389 -22.31 18.64 0.94
CA GLU A 389 -23.66 18.94 0.48
C GLU A 389 -23.85 18.65 -1.02
N ARG A 390 -22.91 19.07 -1.87
CA ARG A 390 -22.97 18.84 -3.33
C ARG A 390 -23.00 17.34 -3.69
N LEU A 391 -22.27 16.50 -2.95
CA LEU A 391 -22.26 15.05 -3.20
C LEU A 391 -23.47 14.34 -2.58
N GLY A 392 -24.12 14.92 -1.58
CA GLY A 392 -25.42 14.53 -1.01
C GLY A 392 -25.49 13.16 -0.31
N ALA A 393 -24.51 12.27 -0.49
CA ALA A 393 -24.41 11.02 0.25
C ALA A 393 -23.02 10.84 0.86
N ALA A 394 -22.96 10.57 2.16
CA ALA A 394 -21.72 10.37 2.89
C ALA A 394 -20.80 9.30 2.25
N ALA A 395 -21.35 8.22 1.69
CA ALA A 395 -20.55 7.21 0.99
C ALA A 395 -19.84 7.77 -0.26
N ARG A 396 -20.52 8.64 -1.02
CA ARG A 396 -19.96 9.30 -2.21
C ARG A 396 -18.87 10.28 -1.80
N PHE A 397 -19.13 11.07 -0.75
CA PHE A 397 -18.15 12.01 -0.22
C PHE A 397 -16.86 11.34 0.26
N VAL A 398 -16.96 10.25 1.02
CA VAL A 398 -15.77 9.50 1.47
C VAL A 398 -15.01 8.88 0.30
N THR A 399 -15.71 8.36 -0.72
CA THR A 399 -15.07 7.80 -1.91
C THR A 399 -14.36 8.87 -2.73
N PHE A 400 -14.94 10.07 -2.80
CA PHE A 400 -14.34 11.24 -3.47
C PHE A 400 -13.09 11.72 -2.74
N MET A 401 -13.17 11.90 -1.42
CA MET A 401 -12.10 12.48 -0.63
C MET A 401 -10.91 11.52 -0.48
N CYS A 402 -9.92 11.67 -1.37
CA CYS A 402 -8.62 11.05 -1.27
C CYS A 402 -7.51 12.06 -0.95
N ASP A 403 -6.31 11.58 -0.60
CA ASP A 403 -5.14 12.43 -0.31
C ASP A 403 -4.85 13.44 -1.42
N SER A 404 -4.97 13.02 -2.69
CA SER A 404 -4.70 13.89 -3.84
C SER A 404 -5.66 15.08 -3.94
N ILE A 405 -6.93 14.87 -3.58
CA ILE A 405 -7.95 15.92 -3.55
C ILE A 405 -7.75 16.78 -2.31
N ALA A 406 -7.62 16.18 -1.12
CA ALA A 406 -7.42 16.91 0.12
C ALA A 406 -6.19 17.83 0.08
N ALA A 407 -5.09 17.37 -0.53
CA ALA A 407 -3.88 18.16 -0.70
C ALA A 407 -4.08 19.43 -1.57
N ARG A 408 -5.02 19.40 -2.51
CA ARG A 408 -5.24 20.45 -3.53
C ARG A 408 -6.52 21.25 -3.31
N LEU A 409 -7.40 20.83 -2.41
CA LEU A 409 -8.71 21.47 -2.21
C LEU A 409 -8.61 22.92 -1.73
N LEU A 410 -7.45 23.41 -1.30
CA LEU A 410 -7.21 24.83 -0.99
C LEU A 410 -6.91 25.69 -2.22
N ASP A 411 -6.48 25.08 -3.32
CA ASP A 411 -6.24 25.78 -4.59
C ASP A 411 -7.59 26.21 -5.21
N PRO A 412 -7.81 27.51 -5.49
CA PRO A 412 -9.06 28.00 -6.03
C PRO A 412 -9.34 27.51 -7.46
N LEU A 413 -8.31 27.33 -8.30
CA LEU A 413 -8.45 26.81 -9.65
C LEU A 413 -8.83 25.33 -9.61
N PHE A 414 -8.24 24.56 -8.69
CA PHE A 414 -8.61 23.16 -8.50
C PHE A 414 -10.08 23.04 -8.10
N ALA A 415 -10.53 23.83 -7.12
CA ALA A 415 -11.92 23.84 -6.69
C ALA A 415 -12.89 24.22 -7.82
N ALA A 416 -12.56 25.25 -8.61
CA ALA A 416 -13.35 25.65 -9.78
C ALA A 416 -13.42 24.54 -10.84
N CYS A 417 -12.32 23.83 -11.09
CA CYS A 417 -12.32 22.69 -12.00
C CYS A 417 -13.24 21.57 -11.50
N LEU A 418 -13.20 21.26 -10.20
CA LEU A 418 -14.11 20.28 -9.61
C LEU A 418 -15.58 20.70 -9.81
N ASP A 419 -15.90 21.98 -9.60
CA ASP A 419 -17.25 22.53 -9.79
C ASP A 419 -17.76 22.33 -11.23
N ILE A 420 -16.92 22.64 -12.23
CA ILE A 420 -17.25 22.42 -13.65
C ILE A 420 -17.54 20.94 -13.92
N TRP A 421 -16.69 20.03 -13.41
CA TRP A 421 -16.82 18.60 -13.70
C TRP A 421 -17.98 17.94 -12.97
N ILE A 422 -18.33 18.37 -11.75
CA ILE A 422 -19.51 17.84 -11.06
C ILE A 422 -20.80 18.30 -11.74
N GLU A 423 -20.85 19.52 -12.29
CA GLU A 423 -21.99 20.01 -13.08
C GLU A 423 -22.17 19.21 -14.38
N ARG A 424 -21.07 18.90 -15.08
CA ARG A 424 -21.10 18.14 -16.33
C ARG A 424 -21.48 16.68 -16.16
N LEU A 425 -21.05 16.03 -15.06
CA LEU A 425 -21.22 14.59 -14.86
C LEU A 425 -22.39 14.25 -13.93
N GLY A 426 -22.76 15.15 -13.04
CA GLY A 426 -23.58 14.86 -11.88
C GLY A 426 -22.81 14.08 -10.81
N ALA A 427 -23.24 14.19 -9.54
CA ALA A 427 -22.50 13.71 -8.39
C ALA A 427 -22.10 12.21 -8.45
N ALA A 428 -22.97 11.31 -8.91
CA ALA A 428 -22.65 9.87 -8.91
C ALA A 428 -21.52 9.51 -9.90
N ARG A 429 -21.57 10.07 -11.12
CA ARG A 429 -20.56 9.83 -12.15
C ARG A 429 -19.27 10.57 -11.85
N PHE A 430 -19.37 11.78 -11.30
CA PHE A 430 -18.22 12.59 -10.89
C PHE A 430 -17.33 11.85 -9.90
N VAL A 431 -17.90 11.20 -8.87
CA VAL A 431 -17.10 10.41 -7.90
C VAL A 431 -16.38 9.23 -8.56
N THR A 432 -16.99 8.60 -9.57
CA THR A 432 -16.34 7.51 -10.31
C THR A 432 -15.22 8.02 -11.22
N PHE A 433 -15.41 9.20 -11.82
CA PHE A 433 -14.42 9.88 -12.65
C PHE A 433 -13.22 10.38 -11.84
N MET A 434 -13.45 10.91 -10.64
CA MET A 434 -12.42 11.47 -9.78
C MET A 434 -11.58 10.37 -9.11
N CYS A 435 -10.57 9.90 -9.84
CA CYS A 435 -9.50 9.07 -9.27
C CYS A 435 -8.28 9.93 -8.86
N GLY A 436 -7.38 9.37 -8.05
CA GLY A 436 -6.14 10.05 -7.66
C GLY A 436 -5.30 10.53 -8.85
N GLY A 437 -5.32 9.78 -9.97
CA GLY A 437 -4.64 10.16 -11.21
C GLY A 437 -5.19 11.43 -11.87
N VAL A 438 -6.53 11.59 -11.87
CA VAL A 438 -7.22 12.79 -12.37
C VAL A 438 -6.98 13.96 -11.43
N ALA A 439 -7.21 13.77 -10.12
CA ALA A 439 -7.02 14.81 -9.12
C ALA A 439 -5.60 15.39 -9.13
N ALA A 440 -4.58 14.54 -9.35
CA ALA A 440 -3.19 14.98 -9.40
C ALA A 440 -2.87 15.91 -10.60
N ARG A 441 -3.65 15.85 -11.68
CA ARG A 441 -3.36 16.50 -12.97
C ARG A 441 -4.39 17.54 -13.39
N LEU A 442 -5.48 17.70 -12.65
CA LEU A 442 -6.57 18.59 -13.03
C LEU A 442 -6.15 20.08 -13.14
N LEU A 443 -5.06 20.47 -12.48
CA LEU A 443 -4.48 21.80 -12.59
C LEU A 443 -3.62 22.01 -13.85
N ASP A 444 -3.30 20.95 -14.59
CA ASP A 444 -2.58 21.05 -15.86
C ASP A 444 -3.56 21.47 -16.97
N PRO A 445 -3.32 22.61 -17.65
CA PRO A 445 -4.20 23.09 -18.71
C PRO A 445 -4.32 22.14 -19.90
N LEU A 446 -3.22 21.44 -20.26
CA LEU A 446 -3.22 20.46 -21.35
C LEU A 446 -4.04 19.24 -20.96
N PHE A 447 -3.95 18.80 -19.70
CA PHE A 447 -4.76 17.70 -19.20
C PHE A 447 -6.25 18.05 -19.26
N SER A 448 -6.61 19.25 -18.78
CA SER A 448 -8.00 19.73 -18.82
C SER A 448 -8.53 19.83 -20.26
N ALA A 449 -7.75 20.36 -21.20
CA ALA A 449 -8.13 20.40 -22.61
C ALA A 449 -8.33 18.98 -23.20
N CYS A 450 -7.47 18.03 -22.85
CA CYS A 450 -7.65 16.64 -23.26
C CYS A 450 -8.93 16.03 -22.69
N LEU A 451 -9.25 16.31 -21.42
CA LEU A 451 -10.50 15.84 -20.82
C LEU A 451 -11.72 16.37 -21.57
N ASP A 452 -11.71 17.65 -21.96
CA ASP A 452 -12.80 18.26 -22.74
C ASP A 452 -13.00 17.56 -24.09
N VAL A 453 -11.92 17.36 -24.86
CA VAL A 453 -11.97 16.66 -26.15
C VAL A 453 -12.53 15.24 -26.00
N TRP A 454 -12.06 14.48 -25.02
CA TRP A 454 -12.53 13.11 -24.80
C TRP A 454 -13.96 13.06 -24.24
N PHE A 455 -14.36 14.05 -23.44
CA PHE A 455 -15.73 14.18 -22.95
C PHE A 455 -16.71 14.43 -24.09
N GLU A 456 -16.38 15.33 -25.02
CA GLU A 456 -17.19 15.60 -26.23
C GLU A 456 -17.31 14.36 -27.12
N ARG A 457 -16.20 13.63 -27.34
CA ARG A 457 -16.19 12.44 -28.20
C ARG A 457 -16.97 11.25 -27.64
N LEU A 458 -16.98 11.07 -26.32
CA LEU A 458 -17.57 9.89 -25.67
C LEU A 458 -18.95 10.15 -25.09
N GLY A 459 -19.22 11.38 -24.67
CA GLY A 459 -20.35 11.73 -23.82
C GLY A 459 -20.18 11.22 -22.38
N ALA A 460 -20.96 11.81 -21.46
CA ALA A 460 -20.74 11.66 -20.01
C ALA A 460 -20.67 10.21 -19.50
N ALA A 461 -21.55 9.31 -19.95
CA ALA A 461 -21.60 7.94 -19.43
C ALA A 461 -20.35 7.13 -19.82
N ARG A 462 -19.93 7.22 -21.09
CA ARG A 462 -18.79 6.48 -21.63
C ARG A 462 -17.46 7.08 -21.18
N PHE A 463 -17.39 8.40 -21.07
CA PHE A 463 -16.21 9.11 -20.59
C PHE A 463 -15.78 8.63 -19.19
N VAL A 464 -16.72 8.47 -18.27
CA VAL A 464 -16.42 8.00 -16.91
C VAL A 464 -15.86 6.58 -16.90
N THR A 465 -16.40 5.69 -17.76
CA THR A 465 -15.87 4.32 -17.88
C THR A 465 -14.50 4.29 -18.54
N PHE A 466 -14.25 5.17 -19.51
CA PHE A 466 -12.96 5.33 -20.17
C PHE A 466 -11.87 5.87 -19.22
N MET A 467 -12.23 6.82 -18.36
CA MET A 467 -11.31 7.47 -17.43
C MET A 467 -10.95 6.56 -16.26
N CYS A 468 -9.97 5.69 -16.50
CA CYS A 468 -9.31 4.89 -15.47
C CYS A 468 -8.01 5.54 -14.99
N GLY A 469 -7.46 5.06 -13.87
CA GLY A 469 -6.19 5.57 -13.33
C GLY A 469 -5.03 5.43 -14.32
N GLY A 470 -5.03 4.38 -15.14
CA GLY A 470 -4.03 4.17 -16.19
C GLY A 470 -4.07 5.24 -17.29
N VAL A 471 -5.28 5.60 -17.75
CA VAL A 471 -5.50 6.64 -18.77
C VAL A 471 -5.15 8.02 -18.22
N ALA A 472 -5.69 8.37 -17.05
CA ALA A 472 -5.43 9.67 -16.43
C ALA A 472 -3.93 9.91 -16.21
N ALA A 473 -3.17 8.87 -15.88
CA ALA A 473 -1.73 8.98 -15.66
C ALA A 473 -0.92 9.33 -16.92
N ARG A 474 -1.44 9.02 -18.12
CA ARG A 474 -0.71 9.04 -19.40
C ARG A 474 -1.30 9.96 -20.44
N LEU A 475 -2.45 10.58 -20.19
CA LEU A 475 -3.15 11.41 -21.18
C LEU A 475 -2.32 12.61 -21.69
N LEU A 476 -1.34 13.05 -20.91
CA LEU A 476 -0.40 14.11 -21.29
C LEU A 476 0.75 13.64 -22.19
N ASP A 477 0.94 12.33 -22.35
CA ASP A 477 1.95 11.78 -23.26
C ASP A 477 1.43 11.85 -24.71
N PRO A 478 2.13 12.53 -25.63
CA PRO A 478 1.67 12.68 -27.01
C PRO A 478 1.54 11.36 -27.77
N LEU A 479 2.40 10.38 -27.50
CA LEU A 479 2.33 9.07 -28.14
C LEU A 479 1.14 8.27 -27.61
N PHE A 480 0.83 8.42 -26.32
CA PHE A 480 -0.37 7.81 -25.74
C PHE A 480 -1.63 8.43 -26.34
N ALA A 481 -1.71 9.77 -26.42
CA ALA A 481 -2.84 10.47 -27.02
C ALA A 481 -3.05 10.08 -28.49
N ALA A 482 -1.99 10.05 -29.30
CA ALA A 482 -2.06 9.61 -30.69
C ALA A 482 -2.52 8.15 -30.82
N SER A 483 -2.05 7.27 -29.93
CA SER A 483 -2.50 5.87 -29.90
C SER A 483 -3.99 5.76 -29.55
N LEU A 484 -4.48 6.57 -28.61
CA LEU A 484 -5.91 6.60 -28.29
C LEU A 484 -6.75 7.03 -29.50
N ASP A 485 -6.30 8.03 -30.26
CA ASP A 485 -6.99 8.49 -31.47
C ASP A 485 -7.10 7.37 -32.51
N ILE A 486 -5.99 6.68 -32.82
CA ILE A 486 -5.94 5.56 -33.76
C ILE A 486 -6.94 4.46 -33.35
N TRP A 487 -6.91 4.05 -32.08
CA TRP A 487 -7.80 2.98 -31.59
C TRP A 487 -9.26 3.44 -31.49
N PHE A 488 -9.50 4.72 -31.21
CA PHE A 488 -10.85 5.28 -31.18
C PHE A 488 -11.49 5.26 -32.58
N GLU A 489 -10.75 5.68 -33.61
CA GLU A 489 -11.20 5.63 -35.01
C GLU A 489 -11.51 4.19 -35.47
N ARG A 490 -10.64 3.23 -35.12
CA ARG A 490 -10.78 1.83 -35.54
C ARG A 490 -11.94 1.10 -34.85
N LEU A 491 -12.20 1.39 -33.58
CA LEU A 491 -13.18 0.65 -32.78
C LEU A 491 -14.54 1.36 -32.72
N GLY A 492 -14.56 2.68 -32.84
CA GLY A 492 -15.70 3.53 -32.53
C GLY A 492 -15.97 3.61 -31.02
N ALA A 493 -16.68 4.67 -30.60
CA ALA A 493 -16.81 5.06 -29.20
C ALA A 493 -17.26 3.95 -28.23
N ALA A 494 -18.26 3.14 -28.58
CA ALA A 494 -18.80 2.12 -27.67
C ALA A 494 -17.80 0.98 -27.41
N ARG A 495 -17.13 0.51 -28.46
CA ARG A 495 -16.17 -0.59 -28.37
C ARG A 495 -14.85 -0.11 -27.80
N PHE A 496 -14.43 1.10 -28.13
CA PHE A 496 -13.23 1.72 -27.58
C PHE A 496 -13.26 1.77 -26.05
N VAL A 497 -14.37 2.19 -25.45
CA VAL A 497 -14.51 2.24 -23.98
C VAL A 497 -14.44 0.84 -23.35
N THR A 498 -14.98 -0.17 -24.03
CA THR A 498 -14.91 -1.56 -23.54
C THR A 498 -13.50 -2.14 -23.68
N PHE A 499 -12.80 -1.74 -24.75
CA PHE A 499 -11.40 -2.09 -24.98
C PHE A 499 -10.48 -1.43 -23.95
N MET A 500 -10.68 -0.15 -23.64
CA MET A 500 -9.80 0.59 -22.75
C MET A 500 -9.96 0.15 -21.30
N CYS A 501 -9.06 -0.74 -20.87
CA CYS A 501 -8.88 -1.15 -19.49
C CYS A 501 -7.57 -0.59 -18.90
N ASN A 502 -7.39 -0.72 -17.58
CA ASN A 502 -6.14 -0.32 -16.92
C ASN A 502 -4.94 -1.10 -17.49
N GLY A 503 -5.12 -2.38 -17.81
CA GLY A 503 -4.06 -3.23 -18.38
C GLY A 503 -3.53 -2.72 -19.72
N ILE A 504 -4.43 -2.27 -20.61
CA ILE A 504 -4.09 -1.69 -21.92
C ILE A 504 -3.50 -0.30 -21.75
N ALA A 505 -4.17 0.58 -20.99
CA ALA A 505 -3.69 1.94 -20.77
C ALA A 505 -2.27 1.97 -20.19
N ALA A 506 -1.94 1.01 -19.30
CA ALA A 506 -0.61 0.92 -18.71
C ALA A 506 0.51 0.60 -19.70
N ARG A 507 0.19 -0.06 -20.83
CA ARG A 507 1.15 -0.68 -21.76
C ARG A 507 1.09 -0.13 -23.18
N LEU A 508 0.14 0.74 -23.51
CA LEU A 508 -0.04 1.24 -24.87
C LEU A 508 1.19 2.01 -25.40
N LEU A 509 2.04 2.52 -24.51
CA LEU A 509 3.31 3.17 -24.84
C LEU A 509 4.45 2.19 -25.11
N ASP A 510 4.29 0.90 -24.81
CA ASP A 510 5.28 -0.12 -25.13
C ASP A 510 5.16 -0.50 -26.62
N PRO A 511 6.22 -0.34 -27.43
CA PRO A 511 6.16 -0.61 -28.87
C PRO A 511 5.84 -2.07 -29.20
N LEU A 512 6.31 -3.02 -28.39
CA LEU A 512 6.02 -4.46 -28.59
C LEU A 512 4.57 -4.77 -28.26
N PHE A 513 4.01 -4.10 -27.25
CA PHE A 513 2.59 -4.23 -26.91
C PHE A 513 1.72 -3.66 -28.03
N ALA A 514 2.05 -2.46 -28.52
CA ALA A 514 1.35 -1.83 -29.63
C ALA A 514 1.39 -2.69 -30.89
N ALA A 515 2.57 -3.21 -31.28
CA ALA A 515 2.70 -4.13 -32.41
C ALA A 515 1.88 -5.42 -32.22
N SER A 516 1.86 -5.97 -31.00
CA SER A 516 1.05 -7.16 -30.69
C SER A 516 -0.45 -6.87 -30.82
N LEU A 517 -0.93 -5.69 -30.38
CA LEU A 517 -2.33 -5.29 -30.56
C LEU A 517 -2.70 -5.21 -32.05
N GLU A 518 -1.83 -4.65 -32.89
CA GLU A 518 -2.04 -4.59 -34.34
C GLU A 518 -2.20 -5.99 -34.95
N ILE A 519 -1.25 -6.89 -34.65
CA ILE A 519 -1.28 -8.29 -35.14
C ILE A 519 -2.59 -8.98 -34.74
N TRP A 520 -3.01 -8.85 -33.48
CA TRP A 520 -4.24 -9.49 -33.00
C TRP A 520 -5.51 -8.83 -33.55
N PHE A 521 -5.48 -7.53 -33.81
CA PHE A 521 -6.58 -6.82 -34.45
C PHE A 521 -6.80 -7.33 -35.89
N GLU A 522 -5.72 -7.46 -36.66
CA GLU A 522 -5.74 -8.01 -38.02
C GLU A 522 -6.20 -9.47 -38.04
N ARG A 523 -5.62 -10.32 -37.18
CA ARG A 523 -5.94 -11.77 -37.12
C ARG A 523 -7.41 -12.04 -36.76
N LEU A 524 -8.01 -11.22 -35.89
CA LEU A 524 -9.41 -11.40 -35.50
C LEU A 524 -10.40 -10.82 -36.52
N GLY A 525 -9.94 -9.90 -37.38
CA GLY A 525 -10.63 -9.37 -38.56
C GLY A 525 -11.90 -8.54 -38.30
N ALA A 526 -12.43 -8.57 -37.07
CA ALA A 526 -13.62 -7.83 -36.67
C ALA A 526 -13.40 -7.15 -35.33
N ALA A 527 -13.60 -5.83 -35.28
CA ALA A 527 -13.44 -5.03 -34.07
C ALA A 527 -14.23 -5.57 -32.86
N ALA A 528 -15.44 -6.11 -33.07
CA ALA A 528 -16.23 -6.73 -32.00
C ALA A 528 -15.53 -7.95 -31.38
N ARG A 529 -14.88 -8.79 -32.20
CA ARG A 529 -14.13 -9.96 -31.75
C ARG A 529 -12.87 -9.54 -31.00
N PHE A 530 -12.15 -8.57 -31.53
CA PHE A 530 -10.96 -8.02 -30.89
C PHE A 530 -11.25 -7.46 -29.50
N VAL A 531 -12.30 -6.65 -29.35
CA VAL A 531 -12.69 -6.11 -28.03
C VAL A 531 -13.17 -7.20 -27.07
N THR A 532 -13.86 -8.23 -27.57
CA THR A 532 -14.28 -9.37 -26.72
C THR A 532 -13.08 -10.21 -26.27
N PHE A 533 -12.09 -10.36 -27.14
CA PHE A 533 -10.84 -11.04 -26.82
C PHE A 533 -10.03 -10.24 -25.80
N MET A 534 -9.86 -8.93 -25.99
CA MET A 534 -9.01 -8.11 -25.14
C MET A 534 -9.61 -7.91 -23.75
N CYS A 535 -8.99 -8.56 -22.76
CA CYS A 535 -9.29 -8.38 -21.34
C CYS A 535 -8.03 -7.94 -20.56
N ASP A 536 -8.20 -7.49 -19.31
CA ASP A 536 -7.07 -7.13 -18.44
C ASP A 536 -6.02 -8.24 -18.31
N SER A 537 -6.46 -9.51 -18.26
CA SER A 537 -5.52 -10.64 -18.12
C SER A 537 -4.67 -10.89 -19.35
N ILE A 538 -5.24 -10.68 -20.55
CA ILE A 538 -4.51 -10.76 -21.83
C ILE A 538 -3.58 -9.56 -21.95
N ALA A 539 -4.09 -8.35 -21.73
CA ALA A 539 -3.30 -7.13 -21.79
C ALA A 539 -2.09 -7.18 -20.84
N ALA A 540 -2.26 -7.75 -19.64
CA ALA A 540 -1.19 -7.90 -18.67
C ALA A 540 -0.06 -8.84 -19.10
N ARG A 541 -0.33 -9.79 -20.00
CA ARG A 541 0.55 -10.92 -20.35
C ARG A 541 0.96 -10.96 -21.81
N LEU A 542 0.42 -10.09 -22.68
CA LEU A 542 0.68 -10.13 -24.11
C LEU A 542 2.17 -9.95 -24.48
N LEU A 543 2.94 -9.32 -23.59
CA LEU A 543 4.39 -9.14 -23.72
C LEU A 543 5.20 -10.39 -23.30
N ASP A 544 4.58 -11.38 -22.68
CA ASP A 544 5.24 -12.64 -22.32
C ASP A 544 5.32 -13.54 -23.57
N PRO A 545 6.52 -13.94 -24.02
CA PRO A 545 6.67 -14.76 -25.23
C PRO A 545 5.99 -16.13 -25.15
N LEU A 546 5.95 -16.75 -23.97
CA LEU A 546 5.29 -18.05 -23.77
C LEU A 546 3.77 -17.89 -23.82
N PHE A 547 3.25 -16.77 -23.30
CA PHE A 547 1.83 -16.46 -23.40
C PHE A 547 1.44 -16.20 -24.86
N ALA A 548 2.22 -15.40 -25.59
CA ALA A 548 1.99 -15.12 -27.00
C ALA A 548 2.02 -16.40 -27.85
N ALA A 549 3.02 -17.26 -27.66
CA ALA A 549 3.11 -18.56 -28.35
C ALA A 549 1.91 -19.47 -28.02
N SER A 550 1.46 -19.48 -26.76
CA SER A 550 0.27 -20.23 -26.36
C SER A 550 -0.99 -19.71 -27.03
N LEU A 551 -1.15 -18.38 -27.16
CA LEU A 551 -2.27 -17.79 -27.88
C LEU A 551 -2.27 -18.21 -29.36
N ASP A 552 -1.10 -18.24 -30.00
CA ASP A 552 -0.95 -18.66 -31.39
C ASP A 552 -1.39 -20.12 -31.60
N ILE A 553 -0.89 -21.04 -30.76
CA ILE A 553 -1.27 -22.45 -30.80
C ILE A 553 -2.80 -22.63 -30.67
N TRP A 554 -3.41 -21.96 -29.68
CA TRP A 554 -4.85 -22.08 -29.46
C TRP A 554 -5.68 -21.37 -30.52
N PHE A 555 -5.16 -20.30 -31.12
CA PHE A 555 -5.79 -19.61 -32.23
C PHE A 555 -5.83 -20.48 -33.48
N GLU A 556 -4.73 -21.14 -33.83
CA GLU A 556 -4.65 -22.09 -34.95
C GLU A 556 -5.60 -23.28 -34.77
N ARG A 557 -5.67 -23.84 -33.55
CA ARG A 557 -6.52 -25.00 -33.25
C ARG A 557 -8.01 -24.70 -33.28
N LEU A 558 -8.43 -23.48 -32.92
CA LEU A 558 -9.84 -23.13 -32.77
C LEU A 558 -10.39 -22.28 -33.93
N GLY A 559 -9.54 -21.50 -34.59
CA GLY A 559 -9.93 -20.43 -35.48
C GLY A 559 -10.57 -19.24 -34.75
N ALA A 560 -10.61 -18.08 -35.40
CA ALA A 560 -10.92 -16.79 -34.78
C ALA A 560 -12.21 -16.76 -33.94
N ALA A 561 -13.33 -17.27 -34.47
CA ALA A 561 -14.63 -17.16 -33.79
C ALA A 561 -14.71 -17.99 -32.50
N ARG A 562 -14.19 -19.22 -32.54
CA ARG A 562 -14.18 -20.13 -31.38
C ARG A 562 -13.11 -19.70 -30.38
N PHE A 563 -11.96 -19.23 -30.86
CA PHE A 563 -10.90 -18.72 -30.01
C PHE A 563 -11.37 -17.56 -29.11
N VAL A 564 -12.10 -16.59 -29.65
CA VAL A 564 -12.63 -15.47 -28.85
C VAL A 564 -13.62 -15.96 -27.78
N THR A 565 -14.44 -16.96 -28.12
CA THR A 565 -15.39 -17.54 -27.16
C THR A 565 -14.68 -18.34 -26.06
N PHE A 566 -13.59 -19.02 -26.42
CA PHE A 566 -12.72 -19.74 -25.51
C PHE A 566 -11.95 -18.80 -24.58
N MET A 567 -11.37 -17.73 -25.11
CA MET A 567 -10.52 -16.81 -24.36
C MET A 567 -11.32 -15.95 -23.40
N CYS A 568 -11.41 -16.40 -22.15
CA CYS A 568 -11.93 -15.64 -21.02
C CYS A 568 -10.81 -15.25 -20.04
N ASN A 569 -11.10 -14.31 -19.13
CA ASN A 569 -10.18 -13.93 -18.05
C ASN A 569 -9.62 -15.13 -17.26
N GLY A 570 -10.45 -16.16 -17.01
CA GLY A 570 -10.04 -17.34 -16.26
C GLY A 570 -8.96 -18.17 -16.97
N ILE A 571 -9.04 -18.27 -18.31
CA ILE A 571 -8.08 -18.98 -19.15
C ILE A 571 -6.82 -18.13 -19.32
N ALA A 572 -6.97 -16.87 -19.71
CA ALA A 572 -5.85 -15.96 -19.91
C ALA A 572 -4.96 -15.82 -18.66
N ALA A 573 -5.55 -15.85 -17.47
CA ALA A 573 -4.79 -15.78 -16.23
C ALA A 573 -3.91 -17.02 -15.97
N ARG A 574 -4.15 -18.15 -16.64
CA ARG A 574 -3.56 -19.47 -16.36
C ARG A 574 -2.85 -20.13 -17.53
N LEU A 575 -2.88 -19.57 -18.74
CA LEU A 575 -2.22 -20.16 -19.91
C LEU A 575 -0.69 -20.30 -19.77
N LEU A 576 -0.07 -19.61 -18.82
CA LEU A 576 1.35 -19.76 -18.50
C LEU A 576 1.64 -20.95 -17.57
N ASP A 577 0.61 -21.59 -17.00
CA ASP A 577 0.76 -22.75 -16.14
C ASP A 577 0.84 -24.03 -16.99
N PRO A 578 1.95 -24.79 -16.94
CA PRO A 578 2.11 -26.00 -17.75
C PRO A 578 1.05 -27.08 -17.48
N LEU A 579 0.63 -27.25 -16.22
CA LEU A 579 -0.40 -28.22 -15.84
C LEU A 579 -1.77 -27.79 -16.37
N PHE A 580 -2.04 -26.48 -16.40
CA PHE A 580 -3.25 -25.95 -17.01
C PHE A 580 -3.25 -26.24 -18.52
N THR A 581 -2.15 -25.96 -19.21
CA THR A 581 -2.05 -26.20 -20.66
C THR A 581 -2.18 -27.68 -21.01
N ALA A 582 -1.52 -28.58 -20.27
CA ALA A 582 -1.65 -30.02 -20.47
C ALA A 582 -3.10 -30.50 -20.24
N SER A 583 -3.78 -29.94 -19.23
CA SER A 583 -5.20 -30.23 -19.00
C SER A 583 -6.08 -29.75 -20.15
N LEU A 584 -5.81 -28.56 -20.71
CA LEU A 584 -6.54 -28.07 -21.87
C LEU A 584 -6.35 -29.00 -23.08
N ASP A 585 -5.14 -29.51 -23.32
CA ASP A 585 -4.86 -30.45 -24.40
C ASP A 585 -5.67 -31.74 -24.26
N ILE A 586 -5.64 -32.36 -23.07
CA ILE A 586 -6.41 -33.59 -22.77
C ILE A 586 -7.91 -33.37 -23.05
N TRP A 587 -8.47 -32.27 -22.55
CA TRP A 587 -9.89 -31.99 -22.72
C TRP A 587 -10.25 -31.59 -24.16
N PHE A 588 -9.33 -30.95 -24.88
CA PHE A 588 -9.50 -30.64 -26.29
C PHE A 588 -9.55 -31.89 -27.14
N GLU A 589 -8.66 -32.85 -26.91
CA GLU A 589 -8.65 -34.16 -27.59
C GLU A 589 -9.93 -34.96 -27.32
N ARG A 590 -10.38 -34.98 -26.05
CA ARG A 590 -11.57 -35.74 -25.65
C ARG A 590 -12.89 -35.18 -26.19
N LEU A 591 -12.99 -33.86 -26.36
CA LEU A 591 -14.25 -33.20 -26.74
C LEU A 591 -14.30 -32.77 -28.20
N GLY A 592 -13.14 -32.51 -28.81
CA GLY A 592 -13.03 -31.81 -30.08
C GLY A 592 -13.39 -30.32 -29.97
N ALA A 593 -12.95 -29.52 -30.94
CA ALA A 593 -12.95 -28.06 -30.87
C ALA A 593 -14.32 -27.43 -30.50
N ALA A 594 -15.42 -27.85 -31.11
CA ALA A 594 -16.72 -27.22 -30.89
C ALA A 594 -17.26 -27.44 -29.46
N ARG A 595 -17.15 -28.68 -28.96
CA ARG A 595 -17.63 -29.04 -27.62
C ARG A 595 -16.69 -28.53 -26.55
N PHE A 596 -15.38 -28.52 -26.81
CA PHE A 596 -14.38 -27.96 -25.91
C PHE A 596 -14.65 -26.49 -25.59
N VAL A 597 -14.91 -25.66 -26.60
CA VAL A 597 -15.23 -24.24 -26.35
C VAL A 597 -16.53 -24.05 -25.57
N THR A 598 -17.53 -24.90 -25.80
CA THR A 598 -18.79 -24.85 -25.03
C THR A 598 -18.59 -25.30 -23.58
N PHE A 599 -17.71 -26.28 -23.37
CA PHE A 599 -17.34 -26.79 -22.06
C PHE A 599 -16.52 -25.76 -21.26
N MET A 600 -15.51 -25.17 -21.88
CA MET A 600 -14.57 -24.26 -21.24
C MET A 600 -15.22 -22.92 -20.88
N CYS A 601 -15.73 -22.85 -19.65
CA CYS A 601 -16.20 -21.60 -19.05
C CYS A 601 -15.24 -21.11 -17.95
N GLY A 602 -15.38 -19.84 -17.54
CA GLY A 602 -14.55 -19.26 -16.47
C GLY A 602 -14.61 -20.03 -15.14
N GLY A 603 -15.73 -20.72 -14.85
CA GLY A 603 -15.88 -21.56 -13.66
C GLY A 603 -15.02 -22.83 -13.70
N ILE A 604 -14.87 -23.45 -14.88
CA ILE A 604 -14.03 -24.63 -15.11
C ILE A 604 -12.57 -24.22 -15.17
N ALA A 605 -12.24 -23.19 -15.95
CA ALA A 605 -10.88 -22.68 -16.07
C ALA A 605 -10.28 -22.30 -14.70
N ALA A 606 -11.10 -21.73 -13.80
CA ALA A 606 -10.64 -21.36 -12.46
C ALA A 606 -10.22 -22.54 -11.58
N ARG A 607 -10.67 -23.76 -11.89
CA ARG A 607 -10.58 -24.96 -11.02
C ARG A 607 -9.87 -26.14 -11.67
N LEU A 608 -9.52 -26.05 -12.95
CA LEU A 608 -8.91 -27.18 -13.69
C LEU A 608 -7.57 -27.64 -13.09
N LEU A 609 -6.89 -26.76 -12.35
CA LEU A 609 -5.66 -27.05 -11.62
C LEU A 609 -5.89 -27.79 -10.29
N ASP A 610 -7.13 -27.88 -9.81
CA ASP A 610 -7.45 -28.64 -8.61
C ASP A 610 -7.56 -30.14 -8.96
N PRO A 611 -6.75 -31.02 -8.35
CA PRO A 611 -6.75 -32.45 -8.67
C PRO A 611 -8.09 -33.14 -8.39
N LEU A 612 -8.81 -32.73 -7.34
CA LEU A 612 -10.13 -33.29 -7.01
C LEU A 612 -11.17 -32.85 -8.03
N PHE A 613 -11.06 -31.61 -8.52
CA PHE A 613 -11.92 -31.13 -9.59
C PHE A 613 -11.66 -31.90 -10.89
N ALA A 614 -10.39 -32.07 -11.28
CA ALA A 614 -10.01 -32.82 -12.47
C ALA A 614 -10.49 -34.28 -12.42
N ALA A 615 -10.26 -34.98 -11.31
CA ALA A 615 -10.74 -36.35 -11.11
C ALA A 615 -12.28 -36.43 -11.17
N SER A 616 -12.97 -35.44 -10.60
CA SER A 616 -14.43 -35.38 -10.70
C SER A 616 -14.90 -35.21 -12.14
N LEU A 617 -14.22 -34.37 -12.94
CA LEU A 617 -14.55 -34.22 -14.35
C LEU A 617 -14.39 -35.53 -15.12
N ASP A 618 -13.35 -36.31 -14.84
CA ASP A 618 -13.13 -37.62 -15.46
C ASP A 618 -14.29 -38.59 -15.16
N ILE A 619 -14.67 -38.72 -13.88
CA ILE A 619 -15.80 -39.56 -13.45
C ILE A 619 -17.10 -39.16 -14.18
N TRP A 620 -17.40 -37.86 -14.22
CA TRP A 620 -18.61 -37.37 -14.87
C TRP A 620 -18.56 -37.52 -16.39
N PHE A 621 -17.38 -37.41 -17.00
CA PHE A 621 -17.19 -37.61 -18.43
C PHE A 621 -17.44 -39.07 -18.84
N GLU A 622 -16.88 -40.03 -18.09
CA GLU A 622 -17.09 -41.46 -18.33
C GLU A 622 -18.57 -41.85 -18.21
N ARG A 623 -19.28 -41.30 -17.22
CA ARG A 623 -20.69 -41.62 -16.97
C ARG A 623 -21.66 -41.04 -17.99
N LEU A 624 -21.35 -39.87 -18.55
CA LEU A 624 -22.27 -39.14 -19.44
C LEU A 624 -21.91 -39.30 -20.92
N GLY A 625 -20.64 -39.53 -21.23
CA GLY A 625 -20.08 -39.39 -22.57
C GLY A 625 -20.02 -37.92 -23.03
N ALA A 626 -19.18 -37.65 -24.03
CA ALA A 626 -18.80 -36.30 -24.43
C ALA A 626 -19.96 -35.33 -24.69
N ALA A 627 -21.02 -35.76 -25.40
CA ALA A 627 -22.12 -34.86 -25.78
C ALA A 627 -22.97 -34.42 -24.58
N ARG A 628 -23.27 -35.35 -23.68
CA ARG A 628 -24.09 -35.06 -22.49
C ARG A 628 -23.28 -34.37 -21.41
N PHE A 629 -21.99 -34.71 -21.29
CA PHE A 629 -21.07 -34.10 -20.35
C PHE A 629 -20.98 -32.58 -20.51
N VAL A 630 -20.79 -32.08 -21.74
CA VAL A 630 -20.70 -30.63 -21.99
C VAL A 630 -21.99 -29.89 -21.61
N THR A 631 -23.14 -30.48 -21.92
CA THR A 631 -24.44 -29.89 -21.54
C THR A 631 -24.66 -29.94 -20.02
N PHE A 632 -24.20 -31.01 -19.37
CA PHE A 632 -24.30 -31.18 -17.92
C PHE A 632 -23.40 -30.20 -17.16
N MET A 633 -22.14 -30.09 -17.57
CA MET A 633 -21.10 -29.28 -16.94
C MET A 633 -21.29 -27.78 -17.18
N CYS A 634 -22.32 -27.21 -16.56
CA CYS A 634 -22.56 -25.77 -16.55
C CYS A 634 -21.70 -25.08 -15.48
N GLY A 635 -21.55 -23.75 -15.59
CA GLY A 635 -20.82 -22.94 -14.59
C GLY A 635 -21.37 -23.08 -13.16
N GLY A 636 -22.64 -23.46 -12.99
CA GLY A 636 -23.27 -23.72 -11.70
C GLY A 636 -22.76 -24.99 -11.01
N ILE A 637 -22.53 -26.07 -11.77
CA ILE A 637 -21.93 -27.32 -11.29
C ILE A 637 -20.44 -27.11 -11.06
N ALA A 638 -19.74 -26.56 -12.06
CA ALA A 638 -18.29 -26.32 -11.97
C ALA A 638 -17.91 -25.50 -10.73
N ALA A 639 -18.73 -24.50 -10.37
CA ALA A 639 -18.48 -23.68 -9.20
C ALA A 639 -18.57 -24.42 -7.84
N ARG A 640 -19.25 -25.58 -7.79
CA ARG A 640 -19.65 -26.28 -6.56
C ARG A 640 -19.19 -27.72 -6.47
N LEU A 641 -18.61 -28.28 -7.53
CA LEU A 641 -18.24 -29.69 -7.57
C LEU A 641 -17.22 -30.08 -6.47
N LEU A 642 -16.45 -29.11 -5.97
CA LEU A 642 -15.53 -29.28 -4.85
C LEU A 642 -16.18 -29.20 -3.46
N ASP A 643 -17.46 -28.82 -3.37
CA ASP A 643 -18.22 -28.88 -2.13
C ASP A 643 -18.68 -30.34 -1.90
N PRO A 644 -18.25 -31.02 -0.83
CA PRO A 644 -18.59 -32.42 -0.58
C PRO A 644 -20.10 -32.67 -0.47
N LEU A 645 -20.85 -31.73 0.10
CA LEU A 645 -22.30 -31.85 0.23
C LEU A 645 -22.97 -31.72 -1.13
N PHE A 646 -22.45 -30.82 -1.99
CA PHE A 646 -22.97 -30.68 -3.34
C PHE A 646 -22.68 -31.92 -4.18
N ALA A 647 -21.45 -32.44 -4.13
CA ALA A 647 -21.06 -33.66 -4.83
C ALA A 647 -21.94 -34.85 -4.42
N ALA A 648 -22.13 -35.08 -3.11
CA ALA A 648 -22.99 -36.16 -2.62
C ALA A 648 -24.46 -36.00 -3.05
N CYS A 649 -24.99 -34.77 -3.00
CA CYS A 649 -26.34 -34.50 -3.50
C CYS A 649 -26.45 -34.71 -5.01
N LEU A 650 -25.42 -34.33 -5.78
CA LEU A 650 -25.39 -34.51 -7.23
C LEU A 650 -25.41 -35.99 -7.61
N GLU A 651 -24.63 -36.81 -6.89
CA GLU A 651 -24.61 -38.27 -7.03
C GLU A 651 -25.99 -38.90 -6.76
N ILE A 652 -26.61 -38.61 -5.62
CA ILE A 652 -27.94 -39.14 -5.28
C ILE A 652 -28.98 -38.81 -6.36
N TRP A 653 -28.96 -37.56 -6.85
CA TRP A 653 -29.89 -37.15 -7.90
C TRP A 653 -29.56 -37.78 -9.26
N PHE A 654 -28.29 -38.04 -9.54
CA PHE A 654 -27.88 -38.73 -10.76
C PHE A 654 -28.36 -40.18 -10.77
N GLU A 655 -28.20 -40.91 -9.66
CA GLU A 655 -28.70 -42.29 -9.52
C GLU A 655 -30.22 -42.38 -9.70
N ARG A 656 -30.96 -41.40 -9.15
CA ARG A 656 -32.43 -41.36 -9.23
C ARG A 656 -32.97 -41.01 -10.62
N LEU A 657 -32.26 -40.17 -11.36
CA LEU A 657 -32.74 -39.63 -12.64
C LEU A 657 -32.21 -40.39 -13.85
N GLY A 658 -31.00 -40.94 -13.74
CA GLY A 658 -30.22 -41.42 -14.87
C GLY A 658 -29.71 -40.28 -15.78
N ALA A 659 -28.74 -40.61 -16.62
CA ALA A 659 -27.95 -39.64 -17.38
C ALA A 659 -28.76 -38.59 -18.17
N ALA A 660 -29.80 -39.02 -18.90
CA ALA A 660 -30.57 -38.11 -19.77
C ALA A 660 -31.39 -37.08 -18.96
N CYS A 661 -32.02 -37.52 -17.87
CA CYS A 661 -32.83 -36.66 -17.02
C CYS A 661 -31.95 -35.73 -16.17
N SER A 662 -30.77 -36.19 -15.72
CA SER A 662 -29.82 -35.35 -14.99
C SER A 662 -29.30 -34.18 -15.81
N VAL A 663 -28.97 -34.39 -17.09
CA VAL A 663 -28.57 -33.31 -18.00
C VAL A 663 -29.69 -32.28 -18.13
N THR A 664 -30.93 -32.75 -18.33
CA THR A 664 -32.10 -31.88 -18.49
C THR A 664 -32.39 -31.06 -17.23
N LEU A 665 -32.24 -31.67 -16.06
CA LEU A 665 -32.52 -31.03 -14.77
C LEU A 665 -31.44 -30.02 -14.37
N MET A 666 -30.16 -30.36 -14.55
CA MET A 666 -29.07 -29.53 -14.05
C MET A 666 -28.84 -28.26 -14.88
N CYS A 667 -29.39 -28.21 -16.09
CA CYS A 667 -29.52 -26.98 -16.86
C CYS A 667 -30.46 -26.00 -16.15
N ASN A 668 -30.15 -24.70 -16.16
CA ASN A 668 -31.03 -23.60 -15.71
C ASN A 668 -31.12 -23.32 -14.19
N GLY A 669 -30.08 -23.66 -13.42
CA GLY A 669 -29.87 -23.10 -12.07
C GLY A 669 -30.40 -23.92 -10.90
N VAL A 670 -30.73 -25.20 -11.14
CA VAL A 670 -30.98 -26.19 -10.08
C VAL A 670 -29.73 -26.37 -9.22
N ALA A 671 -28.55 -26.53 -9.84
CA ALA A 671 -27.27 -26.69 -9.13
C ALA A 671 -27.00 -25.59 -8.09
N ALA A 672 -27.40 -24.34 -8.37
CA ALA A 672 -27.23 -23.22 -7.44
C ALA A 672 -28.15 -23.29 -6.20
N ARG A 673 -29.13 -24.18 -6.18
CA ARG A 673 -30.17 -24.30 -5.14
C ARG A 673 -30.19 -25.65 -4.44
N MET A 674 -29.49 -26.65 -4.98
CA MET A 674 -29.49 -28.01 -4.44
C MET A 674 -29.06 -28.11 -2.98
N LEU A 675 -28.23 -27.19 -2.49
CA LEU A 675 -27.80 -27.16 -1.09
C LEU A 675 -28.83 -26.55 -0.14
N LYS A 676 -29.95 -25.99 -0.63
CA LYS A 676 -30.99 -25.42 0.23
C LYS A 676 -31.93 -26.51 0.74
N PRO A 677 -32.08 -26.73 2.06
CA PRO A 677 -32.92 -27.79 2.60
C PRO A 677 -34.37 -27.74 2.11
N THR A 678 -34.94 -26.53 2.03
CA THR A 678 -36.30 -26.31 1.52
C THR A 678 -36.45 -26.73 0.06
N PHE A 679 -35.43 -26.50 -0.77
CA PHE A 679 -35.43 -26.91 -2.16
C PHE A 679 -35.29 -28.43 -2.30
N GLN A 680 -34.47 -29.09 -1.47
CA GLN A 680 -34.35 -30.55 -1.45
C GLN A 680 -35.66 -31.24 -1.04
N ALA A 681 -36.35 -30.72 -0.03
CA ALA A 681 -37.63 -31.26 0.42
C ALA A 681 -38.70 -31.15 -0.70
N ILE A 682 -38.81 -29.98 -1.33
CA ILE A 682 -39.73 -29.75 -2.46
C ILE A 682 -39.41 -30.70 -3.61
N THR A 683 -38.15 -30.72 -4.07
CA THR A 683 -37.74 -31.56 -5.21
C THR A 683 -37.98 -33.04 -4.95
N SER A 684 -37.72 -33.54 -3.73
CA SER A 684 -37.99 -34.94 -3.38
C SER A 684 -39.47 -35.30 -3.45
N ARG A 685 -40.37 -34.45 -2.94
CA ARG A 685 -41.83 -34.68 -3.06
C ARG A 685 -42.30 -34.68 -4.50
N TRP A 686 -41.83 -33.72 -5.29
CA TRP A 686 -42.22 -33.59 -6.69
C TRP A 686 -41.68 -34.73 -7.56
N PHE A 687 -40.47 -35.22 -7.27
CA PHE A 687 -39.91 -36.39 -7.94
C PHE A 687 -40.78 -37.63 -7.74
N ASN A 688 -41.21 -37.89 -6.50
CA ASN A 688 -42.09 -39.02 -6.18
C ASN A 688 -43.45 -38.92 -6.88
N ALA A 689 -43.95 -37.70 -7.09
CA ALA A 689 -45.24 -37.47 -7.75
C ALA A 689 -45.19 -37.55 -9.29
N LEU A 690 -44.05 -37.22 -9.90
CA LEU A 690 -43.93 -37.06 -11.37
C LEU A 690 -43.18 -38.19 -12.06
N GLY A 691 -42.33 -38.92 -11.33
CA GLY A 691 -41.30 -39.78 -11.93
C GLY A 691 -40.19 -38.97 -12.61
N ALA A 692 -39.09 -39.66 -12.94
CA ALA A 692 -37.83 -39.02 -13.35
C ALA A 692 -37.94 -38.10 -14.57
N GLN A 693 -38.65 -38.54 -15.62
CA GLN A 693 -38.71 -37.82 -16.90
C GLN A 693 -39.52 -36.52 -16.80
N ASN A 694 -40.72 -36.58 -16.21
CA ASN A 694 -41.57 -35.39 -16.05
C ASN A 694 -41.00 -34.43 -15.01
N PHE A 695 -40.40 -34.96 -13.93
CA PHE A 695 -39.68 -34.16 -12.95
C PHE A 695 -38.54 -33.36 -13.62
N ALA A 696 -37.65 -34.03 -14.35
CA ALA A 696 -36.53 -33.37 -15.02
C ALA A 696 -36.98 -32.31 -16.04
N ARG A 697 -38.03 -32.59 -16.81
CA ARG A 697 -38.58 -31.64 -17.80
C ARG A 697 -39.18 -30.41 -17.13
N ILE A 698 -39.96 -30.57 -16.06
CA ILE A 698 -40.63 -29.46 -15.35
C ILE A 698 -39.62 -28.63 -14.55
N PHE A 699 -38.76 -29.26 -13.76
CA PHE A 699 -37.72 -28.56 -12.98
C PHE A 699 -36.54 -28.08 -13.84
N GLY A 700 -36.40 -28.57 -15.08
CA GLY A 700 -35.51 -27.99 -16.07
C GLY A 700 -35.95 -26.60 -16.57
N ILE A 701 -37.20 -26.18 -16.31
CA ILE A 701 -37.70 -24.85 -16.68
C ILE A 701 -37.22 -23.83 -15.64
N GLY A 702 -36.25 -22.99 -16.02
CA GLY A 702 -35.61 -22.05 -15.10
C GLY A 702 -36.57 -21.09 -14.39
N GLY A 703 -37.62 -20.62 -15.06
CA GLY A 703 -38.65 -19.77 -14.45
C GLY A 703 -39.45 -20.46 -13.34
N PHE A 704 -39.81 -21.73 -13.55
CA PHE A 704 -40.50 -22.56 -12.56
C PHE A 704 -39.60 -22.84 -11.35
N THR A 705 -38.38 -23.32 -11.59
CA THR A 705 -37.41 -23.67 -10.53
C THR A 705 -37.02 -22.48 -9.66
N LYS A 706 -36.99 -21.28 -10.22
CA LYS A 706 -36.76 -20.05 -9.43
C LYS A 706 -37.91 -19.76 -8.45
N ARG A 707 -39.15 -20.13 -8.79
CA ARG A 707 -40.37 -19.75 -8.06
C ARG A 707 -40.93 -20.84 -7.17
N ILE A 708 -40.63 -22.10 -7.46
CA ILE A 708 -41.20 -23.26 -6.75
C ILE A 708 -40.88 -23.28 -5.25
N VAL A 709 -39.83 -22.58 -4.82
CA VAL A 709 -39.49 -22.38 -3.40
C VAL A 709 -40.48 -21.47 -2.64
N ASN A 710 -41.36 -20.76 -3.34
CA ASN A 710 -42.42 -19.97 -2.72
C ASN A 710 -43.65 -20.88 -2.48
N ALA A 711 -44.06 -21.02 -1.22
CA ALA A 711 -45.16 -21.90 -0.82
C ALA A 711 -46.50 -21.59 -1.52
N SER A 712 -46.81 -20.32 -1.81
CA SER A 712 -48.03 -19.94 -2.52
C SER A 712 -47.99 -20.34 -4.00
N PHE A 713 -46.81 -20.28 -4.61
CA PHE A 713 -46.60 -20.74 -5.99
C PHE A 713 -46.61 -22.26 -6.06
N GLU A 714 -45.97 -22.94 -5.10
CA GLU A 714 -45.97 -24.39 -5.02
C GLU A 714 -47.38 -24.97 -4.89
N ARG A 715 -48.21 -24.44 -4.00
CA ARG A 715 -49.60 -24.93 -3.84
C ARG A 715 -50.39 -24.85 -5.14
N ARG A 716 -50.21 -23.76 -5.90
CA ARG A 716 -50.85 -23.60 -7.22
C ARG A 716 -50.29 -24.57 -8.24
N ALA A 717 -48.98 -24.74 -8.27
CA ALA A 717 -48.32 -25.70 -9.14
C ALA A 717 -48.81 -27.14 -8.89
N VAL A 718 -48.98 -27.55 -7.62
CA VAL A 718 -49.52 -28.86 -7.24
C VAL A 718 -50.97 -29.02 -7.72
N LYS A 719 -51.81 -27.98 -7.58
CA LYS A 719 -53.19 -28.00 -8.09
C LYS A 719 -53.20 -28.21 -9.61
N VAL A 720 -52.39 -27.46 -10.35
CA VAL A 720 -52.23 -27.61 -11.81
C VAL A 720 -51.75 -29.01 -12.18
N LEU A 721 -50.81 -29.58 -11.41
CA LEU A 721 -50.32 -30.93 -11.63
C LEU A 721 -51.45 -31.97 -11.47
N HIS A 722 -52.26 -31.87 -10.42
CA HIS A 722 -53.39 -32.78 -10.20
C HIS A 722 -54.46 -32.65 -11.29
N THR A 723 -54.68 -31.45 -11.82
CA THR A 723 -55.69 -31.20 -12.86
C THR A 723 -55.25 -31.68 -14.24
N LEU A 724 -53.99 -31.45 -14.62
CA LEU A 724 -53.52 -31.66 -16.00
C LEU A 724 -52.66 -32.92 -16.19
N GLY A 725 -52.04 -33.43 -15.12
CA GLY A 725 -50.98 -34.44 -15.21
C GLY A 725 -49.64 -33.86 -15.70
N GLY A 726 -48.58 -34.66 -15.62
CA GLY A 726 -47.19 -34.20 -15.81
C GLY A 726 -46.87 -33.65 -17.21
N ASP A 727 -47.26 -34.36 -18.28
CA ASP A 727 -46.93 -33.94 -19.66
C ASP A 727 -47.67 -32.68 -20.11
N ALA A 728 -48.95 -32.55 -19.75
CA ALA A 728 -49.73 -31.36 -20.06
C ALA A 728 -49.27 -30.16 -19.22
N MET A 729 -48.90 -30.37 -17.95
CA MET A 729 -48.28 -29.34 -17.12
C MET A 729 -46.95 -28.86 -17.71
N TYR A 730 -46.08 -29.76 -18.16
CA TYR A 730 -44.83 -29.36 -18.80
C TYR A 730 -45.08 -28.48 -20.03
N THR A 731 -46.00 -28.89 -20.91
CA THR A 731 -46.34 -28.15 -22.13
C THR A 731 -46.87 -26.76 -21.79
N PHE A 732 -47.77 -26.66 -20.80
CA PHE A 732 -48.29 -25.41 -20.28
C PHE A 732 -47.18 -24.49 -19.73
N LEU A 733 -46.27 -25.05 -18.93
CA LEU A 733 -45.18 -24.27 -18.33
C LEU A 733 -44.17 -23.80 -19.36
N ARG A 734 -43.85 -24.63 -20.35
CA ARG A 734 -42.92 -24.28 -21.42
C ARG A 734 -43.46 -23.14 -22.28
N ALA A 735 -44.77 -23.15 -22.60
CA ALA A 735 -45.42 -22.08 -23.34
C ALA A 735 -45.42 -20.73 -22.59
N ASN A 736 -45.27 -20.74 -21.26
CA ASN A 736 -45.36 -19.56 -20.41
C ASN A 736 -44.05 -19.24 -19.65
N ASP A 737 -42.92 -19.89 -20.00
CA ASP A 737 -41.63 -19.78 -19.29
C ASP A 737 -41.76 -19.96 -17.75
N GLY A 738 -42.73 -20.76 -17.30
CA GLY A 738 -43.03 -20.94 -15.88
C GLY A 738 -43.54 -19.69 -15.14
N ARG A 739 -44.03 -18.65 -15.85
CA ARG A 739 -44.42 -17.36 -15.25
C ARG A 739 -45.91 -17.19 -14.97
N LYS A 740 -46.79 -17.74 -15.81
CA LYS A 740 -48.25 -17.61 -15.65
C LYS A 740 -48.83 -18.88 -15.04
N MET A 741 -49.17 -18.84 -13.75
CA MET A 741 -50.03 -19.82 -13.07
C MET A 741 -51.24 -19.15 -12.40
N ASP A 742 -51.45 -17.85 -12.65
CA ASP A 742 -52.41 -17.04 -11.88
C ASP A 742 -53.87 -17.21 -12.34
N ASN A 743 -54.12 -17.85 -13.49
CA ASN A 743 -55.46 -17.97 -14.11
C ASN A 743 -56.02 -19.42 -14.17
N ILE A 744 -55.55 -20.35 -13.33
CA ILE A 744 -56.01 -21.76 -13.19
C ILE A 744 -56.13 -22.08 -11.69
#